data_AF-A0A2I3GGM6-F1
#
_entry.id   AF-A0A2I3GGM6-F1
#
_cell.length_a   1.000
_cell.length_b   1.000
_cell.length_c   1.000
_cell.angle_alpha   90.00
_cell.angle_beta   90.00
_cell.angle_gamma   90.00
#
_symmetry.space_group_name_H-M   'P 1'
#
loop_
_entity.id
_entity.type
_entity.pdbx_description
1 polymer ?
#
loop_
_entity_poly.entity_id
_entity_poly.type
_entity_poly.pdbx_seq_one_letter_code
_entity_poly.pdbx_strand_id
1 'polypeptide(L)'
;PFSQVPTQLAEIIFNLLLEEKRILIQAQRAQLEQREPVLETPVESQQHEIESRILDLRAMMEKLVKSISQLKDQQDVFCFRYKIQAKGKTPSLDPHQTKEQQILQETLNELDKRRKEVLDASKALLGRLTTLIELLLPKLEEWKAQQQKACIRAPIDHGLEQLETWFTAGAKLLFHLRQLLKELKGLSCLVSYQDDPLIKGVDLRNAQVTELLQRLLHRAFVVETQPCMPQTPHRPLILKTGSKFTVRTRLLVRLQEGNESLTVEVSIDRNPPQLQGFRKFNILTSNQKTLTPEKGQSQGLIWDFGYLTLVEQRSGGSGKGSNKGPLGVTEELHIISFTVKYTYQGLKQELKTDTLPVVIISNMNQLSIAWASVLWFNLLSPNLQNQQFFSNPPKAPWSLLGPALSWQFSSYVGRGLNSDQLSMLRNKLFGQNCRTEDLFLSWADFTKRESPPGKLPFWTWLDKILELVHDHLKDLWNDGRIMGFVSRSQERRLLKKTISGTFLLRFSESSEGGITCSWVEHQDDDKVLIYSVQPYTKEVLQSLPLTEIIRHYQLLTEENIPENPLRFLYPRIPRDEAFGCYYQEKVNLQERRKYLKHRLIVVSNRQVDELQQPLELKPEPELESLELELGLAPKPELSLDLERLLEAGLDLGPELESVLESTLEPVIEPTLCMVSQTVPEPDQGPVSQPVPEPDLPCDLRHLNTEPMEIFRNCVKIEEIMPNGDPLLAGQNTMDEVYVSRPSHFYTDGPLMPSDF
;
A
#
# COMPACT_ATOMS: atom_id res chain seq x y z
N PRO A 1 -28.51 24.53 23.41
CA PRO A 1 -29.17 24.98 22.15
C PRO A 1 -30.59 24.39 21.97
N PHE A 2 -30.77 23.06 22.04
CA PHE A 2 -32.08 22.43 21.79
C PHE A 2 -33.10 22.52 22.94
N SER A 3 -32.67 22.88 24.17
CA SER A 3 -33.57 23.16 25.30
C SER A 3 -34.43 24.41 25.08
N GLN A 4 -34.05 25.30 24.15
CA GLN A 4 -34.80 26.50 23.79
C GLN A 4 -35.68 26.32 22.54
N VAL A 5 -35.45 25.26 21.72
CA VAL A 5 -36.24 24.95 20.51
C VAL A 5 -36.47 23.43 20.38
N PRO A 6 -37.34 22.82 21.21
CA PRO A 6 -37.55 21.37 21.22
C PRO A 6 -38.15 20.82 19.93
N THR A 7 -38.89 21.65 19.19
CA THR A 7 -39.53 21.29 17.91
C THR A 7 -38.51 21.00 16.80
N GLN A 8 -37.41 21.75 16.74
CA GLN A 8 -36.31 21.49 15.80
C GLN A 8 -35.62 20.16 16.11
N LEU A 9 -35.47 19.81 17.40
CA LEU A 9 -34.91 18.51 17.78
C LEU A 9 -35.83 17.36 17.35
N ALA A 10 -37.14 17.49 17.58
CA ALA A 10 -38.12 16.50 17.14
C ALA A 10 -38.15 16.35 15.61
N GLU A 11 -38.03 17.44 14.87
CA GLU A 11 -37.95 17.45 13.41
C GLU A 11 -36.68 16.78 12.88
N ILE A 12 -35.51 17.05 13.50
CA ILE A 12 -34.26 16.37 13.18
C ILE A 12 -34.39 14.86 13.44
N ILE A 13 -34.90 14.45 14.60
CA ILE A 13 -35.08 13.03 14.93
C ILE A 13 -36.03 12.36 13.93
N PHE A 14 -37.15 13.00 13.60
CA PHE A 14 -38.10 12.48 12.62
C PHE A 14 -37.47 12.30 11.24
N ASN A 15 -36.75 13.30 10.75
CA ASN A 15 -36.08 13.25 9.45
C ASN A 15 -34.98 12.18 9.42
N LEU A 16 -34.22 12.03 10.50
CA LEU A 16 -33.20 10.98 10.63
C LEU A 16 -33.84 9.57 10.59
N LEU A 17 -34.91 9.35 11.36
CA LEU A 17 -35.63 8.06 11.35
C LEU A 17 -36.26 7.75 9.98
N LEU A 18 -36.74 8.78 9.28
CA LEU A 18 -37.32 8.62 7.94
C LEU A 18 -36.23 8.25 6.92
N GLU A 19 -35.04 8.85 7.03
CA GLU A 19 -33.90 8.51 6.19
C GLU A 19 -33.34 7.13 6.51
N GLU A 20 -33.23 6.75 7.79
CA GLU A 20 -32.87 5.38 8.20
C GLU A 20 -33.84 4.35 7.62
N LYS A 21 -35.15 4.61 7.71
CA LYS A 21 -36.16 3.73 7.10
C LYS A 21 -36.00 3.64 5.58
N ARG A 22 -35.70 4.76 4.89
CA ARG A 22 -35.44 4.77 3.45
C ARG A 22 -34.21 3.92 3.12
N ILE A 23 -33.12 4.07 3.87
CA ILE A 23 -31.89 3.30 3.71
C ILE A 23 -32.16 1.80 3.92
N LEU A 24 -32.91 1.42 4.96
CA LEU A 24 -33.27 0.01 5.21
C LEU A 24 -34.12 -0.59 4.09
N ILE A 25 -35.07 0.16 3.54
CA ILE A 25 -35.88 -0.28 2.40
C ILE A 25 -35.01 -0.45 1.15
N GLN A 26 -34.08 0.48 0.90
CA GLN A 26 -33.13 0.37 -0.22
C GLN A 26 -32.22 -0.84 -0.06
N ALA A 27 -31.70 -1.10 1.16
CA ALA A 27 -30.89 -2.27 1.46
C ALA A 27 -31.64 -3.59 1.25
N GLN A 28 -32.91 -3.66 1.67
CA GLN A 28 -33.75 -4.84 1.44
C GLN A 28 -34.02 -5.10 -0.05
N ARG A 29 -34.21 -4.03 -0.84
CA ARG A 29 -34.37 -4.15 -2.31
C ARG A 29 -33.08 -4.61 -2.98
N ALA A 30 -31.93 -4.08 -2.58
CA ALA A 30 -30.64 -4.51 -3.09
C ALA A 30 -30.34 -5.99 -2.77
N GLN A 31 -30.75 -6.48 -1.60
CA GLN A 31 -30.65 -7.91 -1.24
C GLN A 31 -31.55 -8.81 -2.10
N LEU A 32 -32.72 -8.31 -2.54
CA LEU A 32 -33.63 -9.03 -3.43
C LEU A 32 -33.09 -9.10 -4.88
N GLU A 33 -32.34 -8.09 -5.32
CA GLU A 33 -31.74 -8.03 -6.66
C GLU A 33 -30.44 -8.85 -6.78
N GLN A 34 -29.71 -9.09 -5.68
CA GLN A 34 -28.49 -9.92 -5.65
C GLN A 34 -28.75 -11.44 -5.51
N ARG A 35 -29.86 -11.97 -6.03
CA ARG A 35 -30.18 -13.42 -6.02
C ARG A 35 -29.52 -14.20 -7.17
N GLU A 36 -28.32 -13.81 -7.60
CA GLU A 36 -27.38 -14.70 -8.29
C GLU A 36 -26.13 -14.83 -7.39
N PRO A 37 -25.77 -16.05 -6.94
CA PRO A 37 -24.71 -16.21 -5.98
C PRO A 37 -23.37 -16.04 -6.68
N VAL A 38 -22.80 -14.83 -6.62
CA VAL A 38 -21.34 -14.71 -6.70
C VAL A 38 -20.80 -15.34 -5.42
N LEU A 39 -20.09 -16.44 -5.58
CA LEU A 39 -19.56 -17.28 -4.52
C LEU A 39 -18.34 -16.62 -3.87
N GLU A 40 -18.49 -15.40 -3.34
CA GLU A 40 -17.51 -14.82 -2.42
C GLU A 40 -17.83 -15.35 -1.03
N THR A 41 -17.03 -16.30 -0.54
CA THR A 41 -17.08 -16.71 0.87
C THR A 41 -16.93 -15.45 1.73
N PRO A 42 -17.84 -15.16 2.67
CA PRO A 42 -17.74 -13.95 3.47
C PRO A 42 -16.39 -13.93 4.18
N VAL A 43 -15.65 -12.83 4.08
CA VAL A 43 -14.29 -12.66 4.65
C VAL A 43 -14.23 -13.08 6.13
N GLU A 44 -15.35 -12.91 6.84
CA GLU A 44 -15.57 -13.30 8.23
C GLU A 44 -15.52 -14.84 8.47
N SER A 45 -15.91 -15.66 7.49
CA SER A 45 -15.93 -17.13 7.65
C SER A 45 -14.51 -17.72 7.69
N GLN A 46 -13.58 -17.17 6.93
CA GLN A 46 -12.19 -17.66 6.88
C GLN A 46 -11.41 -17.25 8.13
N GLN A 47 -11.65 -16.04 8.66
CA GLN A 47 -11.09 -15.61 9.93
C GLN A 47 -11.53 -16.56 11.06
N HIS A 48 -12.83 -16.83 11.17
CA HIS A 48 -13.35 -17.73 12.20
C HIS A 48 -12.78 -19.15 12.06
N GLU A 49 -12.58 -19.63 10.82
CA GLU A 49 -11.92 -20.92 10.58
C GLU A 49 -10.48 -20.96 11.13
N ILE A 50 -9.68 -19.92 10.86
CA ILE A 50 -8.30 -19.83 11.35
C ILE A 50 -8.26 -19.83 12.88
N GLU A 51 -9.10 -19.01 13.51
CA GLU A 51 -9.16 -18.89 14.97
C GLU A 51 -9.62 -20.20 15.63
N SER A 52 -10.65 -20.86 15.08
CA SER A 52 -11.11 -22.17 15.54
C SER A 52 -10.02 -23.23 15.44
N ARG A 53 -9.30 -23.28 14.31
CA ARG A 53 -8.18 -24.23 14.12
C ARG A 53 -7.06 -23.99 15.12
N ILE A 54 -6.73 -22.73 15.43
CA ILE A 54 -5.73 -22.39 16.44
C ILE A 54 -6.17 -22.90 17.83
N LEU A 55 -7.44 -22.73 18.20
CA LEU A 55 -7.98 -23.23 19.47
C LEU A 55 -7.94 -24.76 19.54
N ASP A 56 -8.36 -25.46 18.48
CA ASP A 56 -8.30 -26.91 18.40
C ASP A 56 -6.87 -27.44 18.55
N LEU A 57 -5.92 -26.81 17.85
CA LEU A 57 -4.50 -27.13 17.92
C LEU A 57 -3.94 -26.93 19.33
N ARG A 58 -4.32 -25.85 20.03
CA ARG A 58 -3.93 -25.64 21.45
C ARG A 58 -4.46 -26.77 22.34
N ALA A 59 -5.73 -27.14 22.19
CA ALA A 59 -6.33 -28.23 22.99
C ALA A 59 -5.67 -29.59 22.70
N MET A 60 -5.37 -29.90 21.44
CA MET A 60 -4.61 -31.11 21.08
C MET A 60 -3.19 -31.08 21.64
N MET A 61 -2.56 -29.91 21.65
CA MET A 61 -1.23 -29.73 22.21
C MET A 61 -1.21 -30.01 23.71
N GLU A 62 -2.18 -29.49 24.48
CA GLU A 62 -2.31 -29.80 25.90
C GLU A 62 -2.52 -31.30 26.17
N LYS A 63 -3.30 -31.99 25.32
CA LYS A 63 -3.48 -33.45 25.40
C LYS A 63 -2.16 -34.19 25.13
N LEU A 64 -1.35 -33.70 24.19
CA LEU A 64 -0.03 -34.27 23.91
C LEU A 64 0.93 -34.07 25.10
N VAL A 65 0.97 -32.87 25.69
CA VAL A 65 1.76 -32.58 26.89
C VAL A 65 1.41 -33.55 28.03
N LYS A 66 0.11 -33.72 28.31
CA LYS A 66 -0.38 -34.68 29.33
C LYS A 66 0.06 -36.11 29.01
N SER A 67 -0.01 -36.51 27.74
CA SER A 67 0.39 -37.86 27.32
C SER A 67 1.90 -38.10 27.46
N ILE A 68 2.74 -37.10 27.18
CA ILE A 68 4.19 -37.18 27.37
C ILE A 68 4.55 -37.22 28.86
N SER A 69 3.88 -36.45 29.70
CA SER A 69 4.07 -36.51 31.15
C SER A 69 3.76 -37.90 31.71
N GLN A 70 2.60 -38.47 31.34
CA GLN A 70 2.23 -39.83 31.75
C GLN A 70 3.22 -40.88 31.25
N LEU A 71 3.70 -40.74 30.00
CA LEU A 71 4.70 -41.63 29.44
C LEU A 71 6.01 -41.57 30.22
N LYS A 72 6.44 -40.37 30.64
CA LYS A 72 7.62 -40.19 31.47
C LYS A 72 7.46 -40.87 32.83
N ASP A 73 6.35 -40.64 33.52
CA ASP A 73 6.07 -41.25 34.83
C ASP A 73 6.07 -42.78 34.73
N GLN A 74 5.47 -43.33 33.67
CA GLN A 74 5.44 -44.78 33.43
C GLN A 74 6.83 -45.34 33.13
N GLN A 75 7.69 -44.60 32.42
CA GLN A 75 9.08 -44.99 32.20
C GLN A 75 9.90 -44.95 33.48
N ASP A 76 9.69 -43.97 34.34
CA ASP A 76 10.36 -43.87 35.63
C ASP A 76 9.98 -45.07 36.54
N VAL A 77 8.69 -45.43 36.57
CA VAL A 77 8.21 -46.63 37.28
C VAL A 77 8.83 -47.90 36.70
N PHE A 78 8.91 -48.03 35.38
CA PHE A 78 9.57 -49.16 34.72
C PHE A 78 11.05 -49.24 35.10
N CYS A 79 11.78 -48.12 35.02
CA CYS A 79 13.20 -48.05 35.37
C CYS A 79 13.44 -48.42 36.84
N PHE A 80 12.56 -47.99 37.74
CA PHE A 80 12.62 -48.34 39.16
C PHE A 80 12.44 -49.85 39.37
N ARG A 81 11.40 -50.44 38.77
CA ARG A 81 11.14 -51.90 38.84
C ARG A 81 12.29 -52.71 38.24
N TYR A 82 12.79 -52.30 37.08
CA TYR A 82 13.93 -52.94 36.41
C TYR A 82 15.20 -52.93 37.28
N LYS A 83 15.51 -51.79 37.92
CA LYS A 83 16.68 -51.66 38.81
C LYS A 83 16.58 -52.53 40.05
N ILE A 84 15.38 -52.71 40.62
CA ILE A 84 15.16 -53.62 41.75
C ILE A 84 15.41 -55.06 41.32
N GLN A 85 14.80 -55.49 40.21
CA GLN A 85 14.95 -56.85 39.69
C GLN A 85 16.41 -57.15 39.31
N ALA A 86 17.11 -56.22 38.67
CA ALA A 86 18.52 -56.39 38.28
C ALA A 86 19.49 -56.48 39.48
N LYS A 87 19.12 -55.92 40.64
CA LYS A 87 19.90 -56.02 41.89
C LYS A 87 19.61 -57.30 42.67
N GLY A 88 18.44 -57.92 42.49
CA GLY A 88 18.06 -59.21 43.05
C GLY A 88 18.75 -60.38 42.34
N LYS A 89 20.07 -60.52 42.48
CA LYS A 89 20.85 -61.63 41.89
C LYS A 89 20.75 -62.90 42.74
N THR A 90 19.67 -63.68 42.60
CA THR A 90 19.71 -65.12 42.88
C THR A 90 18.90 -65.88 41.83
N PRO A 91 19.51 -66.79 41.05
CA PRO A 91 18.81 -67.68 40.15
C PRO A 91 18.19 -68.81 40.98
N SER A 92 17.00 -68.57 41.53
CA SER A 92 16.16 -69.64 42.07
C SER A 92 14.88 -69.72 41.24
N LEU A 93 14.39 -70.94 40.98
CA LEU A 93 13.07 -71.20 40.39
C LEU A 93 11.96 -70.77 41.36
N ASP A 94 11.86 -69.47 41.64
CA ASP A 94 10.83 -68.91 42.50
C ASP A 94 9.68 -68.40 41.63
N PRO A 95 8.45 -68.94 41.74
CA PRO A 95 7.28 -68.46 40.99
C PRO A 95 7.01 -66.96 41.18
N HIS A 96 7.53 -66.34 42.24
CA HIS A 96 7.46 -64.89 42.46
C HIS A 96 8.31 -64.10 41.43
N GLN A 97 9.52 -64.55 41.10
CA GLN A 97 10.40 -63.86 40.15
C GLN A 97 9.88 -63.93 38.71
N THR A 98 9.30 -65.07 38.31
CA THR A 98 8.67 -65.22 36.98
C THR A 98 7.49 -64.26 36.82
N LYS A 99 6.70 -64.06 37.88
CA LYS A 99 5.56 -63.13 37.89
C LYS A 99 6.01 -61.67 37.81
N GLU A 100 7.09 -61.30 38.51
CA GLU A 100 7.68 -59.96 38.41
C GLU A 100 8.24 -59.68 37.01
N GLN A 101 8.89 -60.65 36.39
CA GLN A 101 9.40 -60.51 35.01
C GLN A 101 8.26 -60.37 34.00
N GLN A 102 7.15 -61.08 34.19
CA GLN A 102 5.95 -60.93 33.38
C GLN A 102 5.34 -59.53 33.50
N ILE A 103 5.20 -59.00 34.73
CA ILE A 103 4.71 -57.64 34.97
C ILE A 103 5.63 -56.58 34.33
N LEU A 104 6.95 -56.81 34.38
CA LEU A 104 7.92 -55.91 33.76
C LEU A 104 7.78 -55.90 32.23
N GLN A 105 7.61 -57.08 31.61
CA GLN A 105 7.38 -57.19 30.17
C GLN A 105 6.05 -56.55 29.75
N GLU A 106 4.98 -56.75 30.52
CA GLU A 106 3.69 -56.09 30.30
C GLU A 106 3.83 -54.55 30.37
N THR A 107 4.58 -54.06 31.35
CA THR A 107 4.86 -52.62 31.49
C THR A 107 5.65 -52.08 30.29
N LEU A 108 6.61 -52.85 29.76
CA LEU A 108 7.38 -52.46 28.57
C LEU A 108 6.50 -52.43 27.30
N ASN A 109 5.61 -53.41 27.14
CA ASN A 109 4.68 -53.45 26.01
C ASN A 109 3.70 -52.25 26.05
N GLU A 110 3.22 -51.89 27.24
CA GLU A 110 2.35 -50.70 27.40
C GLU A 110 3.14 -49.40 27.12
N LEU A 111 4.41 -49.33 27.51
CA LEU A 111 5.29 -48.21 27.14
C LEU A 111 5.45 -48.09 25.62
N ASP A 112 5.68 -49.19 24.92
CA ASP A 112 5.80 -49.18 23.45
C ASP A 112 4.51 -48.70 22.77
N LYS A 113 3.36 -49.23 23.21
CA LYS A 113 2.05 -48.79 22.73
C LYS A 113 1.86 -47.29 22.94
N ARG A 114 2.15 -46.79 24.15
CA ARG A 114 2.02 -45.37 24.47
C ARG A 114 2.98 -44.48 23.67
N ARG A 115 4.21 -44.95 23.41
CA ARG A 115 5.17 -44.27 22.52
C ARG A 115 4.64 -44.11 21.10
N LYS A 116 4.03 -45.17 20.54
CA LYS A 116 3.39 -45.12 19.22
C LYS A 116 2.22 -44.14 19.19
N GLU A 117 1.34 -44.18 20.19
CA GLU A 117 0.22 -43.25 20.31
C GLU A 117 0.68 -41.78 20.39
N VAL A 118 1.73 -41.47 21.15
CA VAL A 118 2.30 -40.12 21.25
C VAL A 118 2.87 -39.67 19.90
N LEU A 119 3.56 -40.55 19.17
CA LEU A 119 4.09 -40.23 17.85
C LEU A 119 2.98 -40.01 16.82
N ASP A 120 1.92 -40.80 16.83
CA ASP A 120 0.77 -40.62 15.95
C ASP A 120 0.02 -39.32 16.27
N ALA A 121 -0.16 -39.00 17.55
CA ALA A 121 -0.72 -37.72 17.98
C ALA A 121 0.15 -36.54 17.51
N SER A 122 1.48 -36.64 17.60
CA SER A 122 2.40 -35.62 17.09
C SER A 122 2.29 -35.45 15.57
N LYS A 123 2.09 -36.54 14.83
CA LYS A 123 1.89 -36.53 13.37
C LYS A 123 0.57 -35.86 12.99
N ALA A 124 -0.51 -36.16 13.72
CA ALA A 124 -1.81 -35.54 13.50
C ALA A 124 -1.80 -34.03 13.79
N LEU A 125 -1.13 -33.62 14.88
CA LEU A 125 -0.89 -32.21 15.20
C LEU A 125 -0.10 -31.49 14.09
N LEU A 126 0.99 -32.09 13.64
CA LEU A 126 1.81 -31.55 12.55
C LEU A 126 1.00 -31.38 11.27
N GLY A 127 0.19 -32.37 10.88
CA GLY A 127 -0.67 -32.27 9.69
C GLY A 127 -1.64 -31.09 9.77
N ARG A 128 -2.27 -30.87 10.93
CA ARG A 128 -3.18 -29.73 11.14
C ARG A 128 -2.44 -28.39 11.19
N LEU A 129 -1.22 -28.36 11.73
CA LEU A 129 -0.36 -27.18 11.69
C LEU A 129 0.04 -26.83 10.26
N THR A 130 0.37 -27.82 9.42
CA THR A 130 0.65 -27.61 7.99
C THR A 130 -0.53 -26.93 7.31
N THR A 131 -1.75 -27.46 7.50
CA THR A 131 -2.97 -26.84 6.94
C THR A 131 -3.17 -25.41 7.46
N LEU A 132 -2.92 -25.14 8.75
CA LEU A 132 -3.00 -23.79 9.29
C LEU A 132 -2.02 -22.85 8.57
N ILE A 133 -0.75 -23.23 8.40
CA ILE A 133 0.24 -22.39 7.71
C ILE A 133 -0.15 -22.17 6.25
N GLU A 134 -0.71 -23.18 5.58
CA GLU A 134 -1.21 -23.06 4.20
C GLU A 134 -2.40 -22.11 4.07
N LEU A 135 -3.17 -21.87 5.13
CA LEU A 135 -4.22 -20.84 5.19
C LEU A 135 -3.66 -19.45 5.56
N LEU A 136 -2.65 -19.37 6.42
CA LEU A 136 -2.08 -18.11 6.88
C LEU A 136 -1.25 -17.39 5.81
N LEU A 137 -0.49 -18.14 5.00
CA LEU A 137 0.39 -17.53 4.00
C LEU A 137 -0.39 -16.78 2.89
N PRO A 138 -1.49 -17.32 2.33
CA PRO A 138 -2.35 -16.57 1.41
C PRO A 138 -2.91 -15.29 2.02
N LYS A 139 -3.34 -15.32 3.29
CA LYS A 139 -3.82 -14.10 3.99
C LYS A 139 -2.75 -13.02 4.10
N LEU A 140 -1.49 -13.42 4.27
CA LEU A 140 -0.39 -12.47 4.24
C LEU A 140 -0.17 -11.86 2.84
N GLU A 141 -0.30 -12.66 1.78
CA GLU A 141 -0.16 -12.15 0.40
C GLU A 141 -1.35 -11.26 0.00
N GLU A 142 -2.58 -11.56 0.46
CA GLU A 142 -3.74 -10.66 0.37
C GLU A 142 -3.45 -9.31 1.04
N TRP A 143 -2.92 -9.33 2.26
CA TRP A 143 -2.53 -8.11 2.97
C TRP A 143 -1.45 -7.33 2.22
N LYS A 144 -0.44 -7.97 1.63
CA LYS A 144 0.57 -7.28 0.80
C LYS A 144 -0.07 -6.61 -0.42
N ALA A 145 -1.01 -7.27 -1.08
CA ALA A 145 -1.74 -6.70 -2.21
C ALA A 145 -2.62 -5.50 -1.77
N GLN A 146 -3.21 -5.57 -0.58
CA GLN A 146 -3.94 -4.44 0.03
C GLN A 146 -3.00 -3.28 0.38
N GLN A 147 -1.85 -3.56 0.99
CA GLN A 147 -0.82 -2.55 1.28
C GLN A 147 -0.32 -1.88 -0.01
N GLN A 148 -0.11 -2.65 -1.08
CA GLN A 148 0.27 -2.13 -2.40
C GLN A 148 -0.76 -1.12 -2.93
N LYS A 149 -2.05 -1.45 -2.86
CA LYS A 149 -3.15 -0.54 -3.22
C LYS A 149 -3.25 0.66 -2.28
N ALA A 150 -3.07 0.47 -0.98
CA ALA A 150 -3.05 1.55 0.00
C ALA A 150 -1.90 2.54 -0.25
N CYS A 151 -0.73 2.05 -0.69
CA CYS A 151 0.42 2.88 -1.06
C CYS A 151 0.09 3.83 -2.22
N ILE A 152 -0.79 3.44 -3.15
CA ILE A 152 -1.31 4.30 -4.22
C ILE A 152 -2.62 5.01 -3.85
N ARG A 153 -2.87 5.16 -2.54
CA ARG A 153 -3.97 5.92 -1.92
C ARG A 153 -5.35 5.28 -1.96
N ALA A 154 -5.44 3.98 -2.22
CA ALA A 154 -6.71 3.29 -2.02
C ALA A 154 -7.16 3.43 -0.55
N PRO A 155 -8.44 3.72 -0.27
CA PRO A 155 -8.96 3.86 1.09
C PRO A 155 -9.12 2.48 1.74
N ILE A 156 -8.01 1.86 2.12
CA ILE A 156 -7.96 0.51 2.70
C ILE A 156 -7.29 0.58 4.07
N ASP A 157 -8.01 0.13 5.09
CA ASP A 157 -7.42 -0.18 6.40
C ASP A 157 -6.73 -1.55 6.33
N HIS A 158 -5.48 -1.61 6.76
CA HIS A 158 -4.61 -2.78 6.57
C HIS A 158 -3.70 -3.06 7.79
N GLY A 159 -4.30 -3.14 8.97
CA GLY A 159 -3.59 -3.51 10.21
C GLY A 159 -2.94 -4.91 10.14
N LEU A 160 -1.75 -5.03 10.74
CA LEU A 160 -1.02 -6.31 10.85
C LEU A 160 -1.29 -7.04 12.17
N GLU A 161 -2.03 -6.44 13.08
CA GLU A 161 -2.22 -6.91 14.46
C GLU A 161 -2.84 -8.31 14.46
N GLN A 162 -3.86 -8.53 13.64
CA GLN A 162 -4.52 -9.82 13.53
C GLN A 162 -3.59 -10.90 12.96
N LEU A 163 -2.88 -10.60 11.88
CA LEU A 163 -1.88 -11.51 11.29
C LEU A 163 -0.77 -11.82 12.30
N GLU A 164 -0.29 -10.82 13.05
CA GLU A 164 0.69 -11.02 14.13
C GLU A 164 0.16 -12.02 15.17
N THR A 165 -1.10 -11.92 15.58
CA THR A 165 -1.67 -12.87 16.55
C THR A 165 -1.69 -14.30 16.00
N TRP A 166 -2.10 -14.51 14.75
CA TRP A 166 -2.19 -15.83 14.14
C TRP A 166 -0.82 -16.44 13.87
N PHE A 167 0.10 -15.67 13.30
CA PHE A 167 1.48 -16.11 13.05
C PHE A 167 2.20 -16.43 14.36
N THR A 168 2.04 -15.60 15.39
CA THR A 168 2.61 -15.84 16.72
C THR A 168 2.01 -17.10 17.37
N ALA A 169 0.70 -17.33 17.25
CA ALA A 169 0.06 -18.53 17.77
C ALA A 169 0.58 -19.81 17.09
N GLY A 170 0.65 -19.82 15.76
CA GLY A 170 1.19 -20.94 14.98
C GLY A 170 2.66 -21.22 15.33
N ALA A 171 3.49 -20.17 15.42
CA ALA A 171 4.89 -20.30 15.80
C ALA A 171 5.06 -20.83 17.23
N LYS A 172 4.29 -20.33 18.20
CA LYS A 172 4.31 -20.84 19.59
C LYS A 172 4.03 -22.34 19.66
N LEU A 173 3.01 -22.79 18.94
CA LEU A 173 2.65 -24.21 18.87
C LEU A 173 3.77 -25.05 18.24
N LEU A 174 4.37 -24.58 17.14
CA LEU A 174 5.47 -25.28 16.49
C LEU A 174 6.73 -25.38 17.37
N PHE A 175 7.12 -24.29 18.03
CA PHE A 175 8.25 -24.29 18.97
C PHE A 175 7.98 -25.20 20.16
N HIS A 176 6.76 -25.18 20.71
CA HIS A 176 6.37 -26.08 21.78
C HIS A 176 6.44 -27.55 21.31
N LEU A 177 6.00 -27.87 20.09
CA LEU A 177 6.04 -29.24 19.56
C LEU A 177 7.47 -29.71 19.37
N ARG A 178 8.35 -28.84 18.88
CA ARG A 178 9.79 -29.10 18.78
C ARG A 178 10.40 -29.40 20.15
N GLN A 179 10.03 -28.65 21.19
CA GLN A 179 10.52 -28.87 22.54
C GLN A 179 10.05 -30.22 23.11
N LEU A 180 8.77 -30.58 22.93
CA LEU A 180 8.24 -31.88 23.33
C LEU A 180 8.92 -33.05 22.62
N LEU A 181 9.25 -32.90 21.33
CA LEU A 181 10.00 -33.90 20.58
C LEU A 181 11.43 -34.06 21.12
N LYS A 182 12.08 -32.96 21.54
CA LYS A 182 13.39 -33.02 22.20
C LYS A 182 13.33 -33.77 23.54
N GLU A 183 12.28 -33.55 24.33
CA GLU A 183 12.03 -34.28 25.58
C GLU A 183 11.78 -35.78 25.31
N LEU A 184 10.97 -36.09 24.31
CA LEU A 184 10.68 -37.46 23.89
C LEU A 184 11.94 -38.19 23.38
N LYS A 185 12.86 -37.48 22.71
CA LYS A 185 14.17 -38.01 22.36
C LYS A 185 14.99 -38.37 23.60
N GLY A 186 14.97 -37.52 24.63
CA GLY A 186 15.63 -37.80 25.91
C GLY A 186 15.11 -39.07 26.61
N LEU A 187 13.80 -39.32 26.52
CA LEU A 187 13.17 -40.54 27.04
C LEU A 187 13.67 -41.81 26.33
N SER A 188 13.91 -41.74 25.01
CA SER A 188 14.49 -42.87 24.27
C SER A 188 15.91 -43.21 24.70
N CYS A 189 16.68 -42.24 25.22
CA CYS A 189 18.02 -42.48 25.75
C CYS A 189 18.02 -43.21 27.10
N LEU A 190 16.92 -43.16 27.86
CA LEU A 190 16.80 -43.82 29.16
C LEU A 190 16.40 -45.29 29.02
N VAL A 191 15.43 -45.58 28.14
CA VAL A 191 14.95 -46.92 27.84
C VAL A 191 14.82 -47.08 26.34
N SER A 192 15.56 -48.02 25.76
CA SER A 192 15.51 -48.35 24.34
C SER A 192 15.50 -49.86 24.13
N TYR A 193 14.92 -50.28 23.01
CA TYR A 193 14.73 -51.69 22.65
C TYR A 193 14.74 -51.83 21.11
N GLN A 194 14.77 -53.08 20.65
CA GLN A 194 14.73 -53.38 19.22
C GLN A 194 13.43 -52.83 18.60
N ASP A 195 13.54 -52.08 17.50
CA ASP A 195 12.44 -51.41 16.81
C ASP A 195 11.70 -50.33 17.64
N ASP A 196 12.40 -49.68 18.57
CA ASP A 196 11.88 -48.53 19.32
C ASP A 196 11.40 -47.41 18.37
N PRO A 197 10.10 -47.07 18.37
CA PRO A 197 9.53 -46.12 17.43
C PRO A 197 10.05 -44.70 17.66
N LEU A 198 10.55 -44.37 18.86
CA LEU A 198 11.03 -43.03 19.18
C LEU A 198 12.33 -42.67 18.45
N ILE A 199 13.23 -43.64 18.21
CA ILE A 199 14.56 -43.37 17.66
C ILE A 199 14.45 -42.70 16.28
N LYS A 200 13.75 -43.35 15.35
CA LYS A 200 13.56 -42.83 13.98
C LYS A 200 12.37 -41.87 13.89
N GLY A 201 11.32 -42.12 14.66
CA GLY A 201 10.07 -41.34 14.60
C GLY A 201 10.26 -39.89 15.04
N VAL A 202 10.99 -39.66 16.13
CA VAL A 202 11.20 -38.31 16.68
C VAL A 202 12.06 -37.46 15.77
N ASP A 203 13.13 -38.03 15.20
CA ASP A 203 14.03 -37.29 14.30
C ASP A 203 13.30 -36.85 13.02
N LEU A 204 12.49 -37.73 12.44
CA LEU A 204 11.65 -37.40 11.29
C LEU A 204 10.64 -36.29 11.63
N ARG A 205 9.92 -36.40 12.76
CA ARG A 205 8.95 -35.38 13.18
C ARG A 205 9.63 -34.04 13.45
N ASN A 206 10.80 -34.05 14.08
CA ASN A 206 11.56 -32.84 14.38
C ASN A 206 12.05 -32.14 13.11
N ALA A 207 12.48 -32.89 12.09
CA ALA A 207 12.84 -32.34 10.79
C ALA A 207 11.64 -31.64 10.13
N GLN A 208 10.47 -32.29 10.10
CA GLN A 208 9.25 -31.72 9.51
C GLN A 208 8.75 -30.47 10.25
N VAL A 209 8.79 -30.46 11.59
CA VAL A 209 8.44 -29.27 12.39
C VAL A 209 9.41 -28.13 12.11
N THR A 210 10.70 -28.44 11.96
CA THR A 210 11.74 -27.43 11.67
C THR A 210 11.55 -26.82 10.29
N GLU A 211 11.25 -27.63 9.28
CA GLU A 211 10.93 -27.15 7.92
C GLU A 211 9.71 -26.22 7.92
N LEU A 212 8.64 -26.62 8.64
CA LEU A 212 7.43 -25.81 8.74
C LEU A 212 7.66 -24.48 9.48
N LEU A 213 8.48 -24.49 10.55
CA LEU A 213 8.94 -23.27 11.23
C LEU A 213 9.71 -22.35 10.28
N GLN A 214 10.66 -22.91 9.52
CA GLN A 214 11.47 -22.13 8.58
C GLN A 214 10.61 -21.49 7.50
N ARG A 215 9.63 -22.24 6.96
CA ARG A 215 8.65 -21.74 5.98
C ARG A 215 7.83 -20.59 6.53
N LEU A 216 7.32 -20.71 7.77
CA LEU A 216 6.56 -19.66 8.44
C LEU A 216 7.41 -18.41 8.69
N LEU A 217 8.59 -18.58 9.30
CA LEU A 217 9.49 -17.48 9.65
C LEU A 217 10.00 -16.72 8.43
N HIS A 218 10.28 -17.44 7.33
CA HIS A 218 10.74 -16.83 6.08
C HIS A 218 9.76 -15.80 5.51
N ARG A 219 8.45 -16.01 5.70
CA ARG A 219 7.40 -15.09 5.25
C ARG A 219 6.96 -14.09 6.31
N ALA A 220 7.20 -14.38 7.59
CA ALA A 220 6.75 -13.55 8.71
C ALA A 220 7.47 -12.20 8.84
N PHE A 221 8.63 -12.01 8.19
CA PHE A 221 9.35 -10.74 8.19
C PHE A 221 8.90 -9.88 7.02
N VAL A 222 8.25 -8.74 7.30
CA VAL A 222 7.61 -7.89 6.31
C VAL A 222 7.94 -6.41 6.51
N VAL A 223 7.78 -5.62 5.45
CA VAL A 223 7.81 -4.16 5.51
C VAL A 223 6.40 -3.68 5.88
N GLU A 224 6.22 -3.21 7.12
CA GLU A 224 4.94 -2.71 7.63
C GLU A 224 4.61 -1.32 7.06
N THR A 225 5.60 -0.42 7.03
CA THR A 225 5.45 0.92 6.45
C THR A 225 6.50 1.11 5.37
N GLN A 226 6.04 1.27 4.14
CA GLN A 226 6.89 1.46 2.97
C GLN A 226 7.70 2.76 3.05
N PRO A 227 8.86 2.85 2.36
CA PRO A 227 9.71 4.04 2.37
C PRO A 227 8.95 5.31 2.00
N CYS A 228 8.99 6.31 2.88
CA CYS A 228 8.30 7.58 2.65
C CYS A 228 9.10 8.76 3.22
N MET A 229 9.09 9.88 2.50
CA MET A 229 9.66 11.14 2.97
C MET A 229 8.63 11.89 3.84
N PRO A 230 8.99 12.38 5.04
CA PRO A 230 8.06 13.09 5.92
C PRO A 230 7.55 14.40 5.31
N GLN A 231 8.26 14.99 4.34
CA GLN A 231 7.81 16.19 3.63
C GLN A 231 6.66 15.90 2.65
N THR A 232 6.54 14.65 2.19
CA THR A 232 5.55 14.24 1.19
C THR A 232 4.86 12.93 1.60
N PRO A 233 4.15 12.92 2.75
CA PRO A 233 3.52 11.72 3.30
C PRO A 233 2.48 11.11 2.34
N HIS A 234 1.90 11.94 1.47
CA HIS A 234 0.93 11.57 0.47
C HIS A 234 1.53 10.86 -0.76
N ARG A 235 2.86 10.71 -0.85
CA ARG A 235 3.56 10.02 -1.97
C ARG A 235 4.67 9.11 -1.43
N PRO A 236 4.33 7.92 -0.90
CA PRO A 236 5.32 6.91 -0.56
C PRO A 236 6.05 6.40 -1.82
N LEU A 237 7.15 5.66 -1.62
CA LEU A 237 7.96 5.03 -2.66
C LEU A 237 8.71 6.00 -3.60
N ILE A 238 8.67 7.31 -3.33
CA ILE A 238 9.50 8.31 -3.99
C ILE A 238 10.49 8.87 -2.99
N LEU A 239 11.78 8.76 -3.29
CA LEU A 239 12.85 9.21 -2.41
C LEU A 239 13.71 10.25 -3.11
N LYS A 240 13.96 11.38 -2.47
CA LYS A 240 14.90 12.40 -2.97
C LYS A 240 16.29 12.18 -2.38
N THR A 241 17.32 12.22 -3.22
CA THR A 241 18.73 12.16 -2.77
C THR A 241 19.04 13.26 -1.75
N GLY A 242 19.77 12.89 -0.69
CA GLY A 242 20.08 13.78 0.45
C GLY A 242 18.91 14.09 1.39
N SER A 243 17.68 13.73 1.05
CA SER A 243 16.52 13.92 1.92
C SER A 243 16.34 12.73 2.86
N LYS A 244 15.85 12.99 4.07
CA LYS A 244 15.59 11.96 5.07
C LYS A 244 14.28 11.26 4.74
N PHE A 245 14.24 9.94 4.90
CA PHE A 245 13.02 9.13 4.79
C PHE A 245 12.91 8.14 5.95
N THR A 246 11.73 7.56 6.08
CA THR A 246 11.40 6.58 7.12
C THR A 246 10.90 5.29 6.49
N VAL A 247 11.20 4.16 7.12
CA VAL A 247 10.71 2.83 6.74
C VAL A 247 10.61 1.98 7.99
N ARG A 248 9.59 1.11 8.04
CA ARG A 248 9.34 0.26 9.20
C ARG A 248 9.20 -1.19 8.79
N THR A 249 9.95 -2.08 9.42
CA THR A 249 9.81 -3.53 9.27
C THR A 249 9.26 -4.16 10.53
N ARG A 250 8.53 -5.26 10.37
CA ARG A 250 7.88 -6.00 11.45
C ARG A 250 8.09 -7.49 11.25
N LEU A 251 8.37 -8.19 12.34
CA LEU A 251 8.35 -9.65 12.38
C LEU A 251 7.03 -10.08 13.04
N LEU A 252 6.14 -10.70 12.25
CA LEU A 252 4.80 -11.12 12.68
C LEU A 252 4.83 -12.22 13.75
N VAL A 253 5.95 -12.93 13.88
CA VAL A 253 6.18 -13.89 14.95
C VAL A 253 6.78 -13.14 16.14
N ARG A 254 5.94 -12.72 17.08
CA ARG A 254 6.34 -11.97 18.28
C ARG A 254 6.93 -12.89 19.35
N LEU A 255 8.07 -13.49 19.03
CA LEU A 255 8.87 -14.34 19.91
C LEU A 255 10.32 -13.86 19.90
N GLN A 256 10.86 -13.53 21.05
CA GLN A 256 12.25 -13.09 21.20
C GLN A 256 12.82 -13.69 22.48
N GLU A 257 14.09 -14.09 22.42
CA GLU A 257 14.83 -14.52 23.60
C GLU A 257 15.06 -13.35 24.55
N GLY A 258 14.88 -13.56 25.85
CA GLY A 258 14.94 -12.49 26.85
C GLY A 258 16.33 -11.85 27.02
N ASN A 259 17.38 -12.47 26.49
CA ASN A 259 18.78 -12.10 26.69
C ASN A 259 19.48 -11.56 25.42
N GLU A 260 18.90 -11.74 24.22
CA GLU A 260 19.54 -11.40 22.95
C GLU A 260 18.78 -10.28 22.21
N SER A 261 19.50 -9.24 21.80
CA SER A 261 18.95 -8.20 20.93
C SER A 261 18.96 -8.62 19.47
N LEU A 262 17.94 -8.22 18.71
CA LEU A 262 17.85 -8.50 17.28
C LEU A 262 18.21 -7.25 16.47
N THR A 263 19.18 -7.37 15.56
CA THR A 263 19.63 -6.27 14.70
C THR A 263 19.22 -6.51 13.26
N VAL A 264 18.50 -5.56 12.66
CA VAL A 264 18.19 -5.52 11.23
C VAL A 264 19.23 -4.66 10.52
N GLU A 265 19.74 -5.14 9.40
CA GLU A 265 20.59 -4.41 8.46
C GLU A 265 19.81 -4.04 7.20
N VAL A 266 20.03 -2.83 6.69
CA VAL A 266 19.41 -2.27 5.48
C VAL A 266 20.46 -2.17 4.39
N SER A 267 20.06 -2.55 3.18
CA SER A 267 20.85 -2.40 1.96
C SER A 267 19.95 -1.97 0.81
N ILE A 268 20.51 -1.34 -0.22
CA ILE A 268 19.80 -0.95 -1.43
C ILE A 268 20.43 -1.67 -2.63
N ASP A 269 19.59 -2.17 -3.53
CA ASP A 269 19.98 -2.87 -4.75
C ASP A 269 21.00 -3.98 -4.52
N ARG A 270 20.66 -4.94 -3.65
CA ARG A 270 21.49 -6.14 -3.39
C ARG A 270 21.76 -6.95 -4.66
N ASN A 271 20.75 -7.05 -5.52
CA ASN A 271 20.81 -7.73 -6.81
C ASN A 271 20.46 -6.73 -7.93
N PRO A 272 21.36 -5.79 -8.27
CA PRO A 272 21.05 -4.75 -9.23
C PRO A 272 20.92 -5.35 -10.65
N PRO A 273 20.07 -4.78 -11.52
CA PRO A 273 19.97 -5.23 -12.89
C PRO A 273 21.28 -4.98 -13.62
N GLN A 274 21.70 -5.90 -14.49
CA GLN A 274 22.86 -5.70 -15.37
C GLN A 274 22.51 -4.79 -16.56
N LEU A 275 21.84 -3.67 -16.30
CA LEU A 275 21.48 -2.68 -17.30
C LEU A 275 22.57 -1.61 -17.41
N GLN A 276 22.92 -1.27 -18.65
CA GLN A 276 23.81 -0.15 -18.93
C GLN A 276 23.15 1.16 -18.47
N GLY A 277 23.83 1.88 -17.57
CA GLY A 277 23.34 3.17 -17.06
C GLY A 277 22.43 3.09 -15.83
N PHE A 278 22.25 1.92 -15.20
CA PHE A 278 21.55 1.81 -13.91
C PHE A 278 22.35 2.54 -12.82
N ARG A 279 21.73 3.54 -12.18
CA ARG A 279 22.34 4.36 -11.14
C ARG A 279 22.44 3.55 -9.85
N LYS A 280 23.53 3.77 -9.11
CA LYS A 280 23.77 3.11 -7.83
C LYS A 280 23.65 4.12 -6.70
N PHE A 281 23.10 3.68 -5.59
CA PHE A 281 22.89 4.53 -4.41
C PHE A 281 23.44 3.85 -3.17
N ASN A 282 23.89 4.66 -2.22
CA ASN A 282 24.35 4.22 -0.92
C ASN A 282 23.50 4.86 0.17
N ILE A 283 23.28 4.12 1.26
CA ILE A 283 22.69 4.63 2.50
C ILE A 283 23.81 5.30 3.30
N LEU A 284 23.66 6.60 3.61
CA LEU A 284 24.72 7.39 4.27
C LEU A 284 24.67 7.29 5.80
N THR A 285 23.47 7.13 6.38
CA THR A 285 23.29 7.00 7.83
C THR A 285 23.48 5.57 8.31
N SER A 286 23.31 5.33 9.61
CA SER A 286 23.39 3.98 10.18
C SER A 286 22.46 3.03 9.43
N ASN A 287 23.05 2.01 8.81
CA ASN A 287 22.35 0.98 8.07
C ASN A 287 21.84 -0.15 8.97
N GLN A 288 21.95 -0.01 10.30
CA GLN A 288 21.53 -1.03 11.25
C GLN A 288 20.60 -0.45 12.32
N LYS A 289 19.63 -1.26 12.74
CA LYS A 289 18.75 -0.95 13.86
C LYS A 289 18.67 -2.15 14.79
N THR A 290 19.00 -1.94 16.06
CA THR A 290 18.94 -2.96 17.10
C THR A 290 17.68 -2.80 17.94
N LEU A 291 16.97 -3.92 18.16
CA LEU A 291 15.81 -4.02 19.03
C LEU A 291 16.18 -4.80 20.28
N THR A 292 16.03 -4.16 21.44
CA THR A 292 16.23 -4.79 22.75
C THR A 292 15.00 -5.61 23.16
N PRO A 293 15.16 -6.69 23.97
CA PRO A 293 14.04 -7.50 24.43
C PRO A 293 12.92 -6.72 25.12
N GLU A 294 13.26 -5.71 25.93
CA GLU A 294 12.28 -4.85 26.62
C GLU A 294 11.37 -4.08 25.65
N LYS A 295 11.96 -3.54 24.57
CA LYS A 295 11.21 -2.86 23.52
C LYS A 295 10.40 -3.85 22.68
N GLY A 296 10.96 -5.03 22.39
CA GLY A 296 10.25 -6.09 21.69
C GLY A 296 9.01 -6.58 22.42
N GLN A 297 9.06 -6.66 23.75
CA GLN A 297 7.93 -7.05 24.59
C GLN A 297 6.84 -5.97 24.64
N SER A 298 7.22 -4.70 24.73
CA SER A 298 6.25 -3.59 24.81
C SER A 298 5.59 -3.28 23.47
N GLN A 299 6.39 -3.09 22.41
CA GLN A 299 5.91 -2.57 21.12
C GLN A 299 5.73 -3.65 20.04
N GLY A 300 6.18 -4.88 20.30
CA GLY A 300 6.29 -5.91 19.27
C GLY A 300 7.66 -5.89 18.58
N LEU A 301 7.90 -6.86 17.69
CA LEU A 301 9.17 -7.00 16.99
C LEU A 301 9.20 -6.09 15.75
N ILE A 302 9.41 -4.80 16.02
CA ILE A 302 9.35 -3.72 15.03
C ILE A 302 10.69 -2.98 14.98
N TRP A 303 11.20 -2.75 13.77
CA TRP A 303 12.38 -1.92 13.54
C TRP A 303 11.98 -0.69 12.73
N ASP A 304 11.95 0.44 13.43
CA ASP A 304 11.69 1.76 12.83
C ASP A 304 13.01 2.46 12.48
N PHE A 305 13.25 2.58 11.17
CA PHE A 305 14.38 3.30 10.60
C PHE A 305 13.97 4.75 10.33
N GLY A 306 14.10 5.58 11.36
CA GLY A 306 14.03 7.03 11.24
C GLY A 306 15.32 7.59 10.63
N TYR A 307 15.18 8.52 9.68
CA TYR A 307 16.28 9.33 9.13
C TYR A 307 17.28 8.59 8.24
N LEU A 308 16.83 7.63 7.43
CA LEU A 308 17.66 7.11 6.35
C LEU A 308 17.86 8.19 5.28
N THR A 309 19.06 8.25 4.69
CA THR A 309 19.38 9.16 3.58
C THR A 309 20.11 8.40 2.48
N LEU A 310 19.75 8.68 1.22
CA LEU A 310 20.38 8.10 0.05
C LEU A 310 21.29 9.11 -0.64
N VAL A 311 22.46 8.65 -1.07
CA VAL A 311 23.40 9.41 -1.90
C VAL A 311 23.74 8.60 -3.14
N GLU A 312 23.75 9.28 -4.29
CA GLU A 312 24.13 8.67 -5.57
C GLU A 312 25.64 8.35 -5.57
N GLN A 313 25.97 7.11 -5.89
CA GLN A 313 27.35 6.66 -6.07
C GLN A 313 27.86 7.13 -7.43
N ARG A 314 28.72 8.16 -7.42
CA ARG A 314 29.38 8.63 -8.65
C ARG A 314 30.41 7.58 -9.10
N SER A 315 30.19 6.95 -10.24
CA SER A 315 31.15 6.05 -10.87
C SER A 315 32.34 6.85 -11.42
N GLY A 316 33.55 6.54 -10.95
CA GLY A 316 34.80 7.25 -11.27
C GLY A 316 35.39 7.00 -12.67
N GLY A 317 34.57 6.78 -13.70
CA GLY A 317 35.05 6.45 -15.06
C GLY A 317 34.39 7.27 -16.16
N SER A 318 35.21 8.07 -16.86
CA SER A 318 35.04 8.71 -18.18
C SER A 318 33.67 9.27 -18.62
N GLY A 319 33.64 10.60 -18.78
CA GLY A 319 32.90 11.27 -19.85
C GLY A 319 31.49 11.74 -19.50
N LYS A 320 31.30 13.07 -19.45
CA LYS A 320 30.01 13.74 -19.65
C LYS A 320 29.42 13.28 -20.99
N GLY A 321 28.61 12.21 -21.00
CA GLY A 321 27.92 11.77 -22.22
C GLY A 321 27.41 10.33 -22.27
N SER A 322 27.89 9.40 -21.44
CA SER A 322 27.59 7.96 -21.62
C SER A 322 26.46 7.39 -20.74
N ASN A 323 25.94 8.14 -19.76
CA ASN A 323 24.91 7.65 -18.81
C ASN A 323 23.46 7.87 -19.28
N LYS A 324 23.17 7.78 -20.58
CA LYS A 324 21.78 7.73 -21.03
C LYS A 324 21.36 6.26 -21.13
N GLY A 325 20.93 5.71 -20.00
CA GLY A 325 20.20 4.44 -20.00
C GLY A 325 18.90 4.56 -20.81
N PRO A 326 18.31 3.43 -21.23
CA PRO A 326 17.05 3.42 -21.99
C PRO A 326 15.85 3.97 -21.19
N LEU A 327 15.94 3.96 -19.84
CA LEU A 327 14.89 4.42 -18.94
C LEU A 327 15.17 5.83 -18.43
N GLY A 328 14.11 6.63 -18.29
CA GLY A 328 14.21 7.92 -17.61
C GLY A 328 14.52 7.75 -16.11
N VAL A 329 15.06 8.81 -15.51
CA VAL A 329 15.36 8.88 -14.06
C VAL A 329 14.15 8.49 -13.18
N THR A 330 12.94 8.79 -13.64
CA THR A 330 11.69 8.54 -12.91
C THR A 330 11.04 7.20 -13.27
N GLU A 331 11.60 6.46 -14.22
CA GLU A 331 11.19 5.11 -14.66
C GLU A 331 12.14 4.03 -14.13
N GLU A 332 13.29 4.42 -13.58
CA GLU A 332 14.20 3.52 -12.89
C GLU A 332 13.68 3.17 -11.49
N LEU A 333 13.69 1.88 -11.18
CA LEU A 333 13.15 1.33 -9.94
C LEU A 333 14.27 0.66 -9.12
N HIS A 334 14.34 1.02 -7.84
CA HIS A 334 15.32 0.49 -6.88
C HIS A 334 14.61 -0.30 -5.78
N ILE A 335 15.31 -1.21 -5.12
CA ILE A 335 14.73 -2.03 -4.05
C ILE A 335 15.57 -1.92 -2.79
N ILE A 336 14.91 -1.65 -1.66
CA ILE A 336 15.55 -1.61 -0.34
C ILE A 336 15.30 -2.95 0.35
N SER A 337 16.38 -3.62 0.73
CA SER A 337 16.39 -4.94 1.35
C SER A 337 16.76 -4.86 2.82
N PHE A 338 16.04 -5.63 3.65
CA PHE A 338 16.29 -5.76 5.08
C PHE A 338 16.71 -7.19 5.40
N THR A 339 17.68 -7.35 6.31
CA THR A 339 18.18 -8.66 6.74
C THR A 339 18.28 -8.71 8.25
N VAL A 340 17.78 -9.79 8.86
CA VAL A 340 17.91 -10.04 10.30
C VAL A 340 18.32 -11.48 10.55
N LYS A 341 19.26 -11.68 11.48
CA LYS A 341 19.63 -13.00 11.99
C LYS A 341 18.77 -13.31 13.19
N TYR A 342 17.69 -14.07 12.97
CA TYR A 342 16.73 -14.44 14.01
C TYR A 342 17.18 -15.69 14.75
N THR A 343 17.13 -15.64 16.09
CA THR A 343 17.46 -16.75 16.97
C THR A 343 16.34 -16.95 18.00
N TYR A 344 15.82 -18.17 18.11
CA TYR A 344 14.85 -18.53 19.15
C TYR A 344 14.87 -20.04 19.43
N GLN A 345 14.97 -20.44 20.69
CA GLN A 345 15.07 -21.80 21.22
C GLN A 345 16.08 -22.67 20.46
N GLY A 346 17.25 -22.08 20.14
CA GLY A 346 18.32 -22.74 19.39
C GLY A 346 18.06 -22.89 17.89
N LEU A 347 16.92 -22.43 17.34
CA LEU A 347 16.77 -22.21 15.90
C LEU A 347 17.51 -20.93 15.52
N LYS A 348 18.34 -20.98 14.48
CA LYS A 348 18.96 -19.79 13.86
C LYS A 348 18.54 -19.72 12.40
N GLN A 349 18.06 -18.57 11.97
CA GLN A 349 17.63 -18.35 10.58
C GLN A 349 17.89 -16.90 10.16
N GLU A 350 18.41 -16.72 8.95
CA GLU A 350 18.50 -15.40 8.33
C GLU A 350 17.18 -15.10 7.61
N LEU A 351 16.51 -14.02 8.01
CA LEU A 351 15.26 -13.56 7.40
C LEU A 351 15.55 -12.34 6.53
N LYS A 352 14.93 -12.29 5.35
CA LYS A 352 15.11 -11.23 4.35
C LYS A 352 13.75 -10.76 3.87
N THR A 353 13.60 -9.45 3.70
CA THR A 353 12.39 -8.85 3.15
C THR A 353 12.74 -7.58 2.39
N ASP A 354 11.97 -7.27 1.37
CA ASP A 354 12.24 -6.19 0.43
C ASP A 354 11.05 -5.23 0.39
N THR A 355 11.32 -3.95 0.16
CA THR A 355 10.27 -2.96 -0.07
C THR A 355 9.59 -3.17 -1.42
N LEU A 356 8.46 -2.49 -1.63
CA LEU A 356 8.02 -2.21 -2.99
C LEU A 356 9.10 -1.36 -3.70
N PRO A 357 9.20 -1.44 -5.04
CA PRO A 357 10.21 -0.68 -5.75
C PRO A 357 10.03 0.82 -5.57
N VAL A 358 11.15 1.51 -5.35
CA VAL A 358 11.19 2.94 -5.09
C VAL A 358 11.79 3.70 -6.28
N VAL A 359 11.28 4.89 -6.54
CA VAL A 359 11.82 5.82 -7.53
C VAL A 359 12.71 6.85 -6.83
N ILE A 360 13.94 7.02 -7.29
CA ILE A 360 14.90 7.96 -6.69
C ILE A 360 15.07 9.19 -7.57
N ILE A 361 14.65 10.34 -7.03
CA ILE A 361 14.69 11.65 -7.69
C ILE A 361 15.82 12.53 -7.16
N SER A 362 16.26 13.48 -7.97
CA SER A 362 17.27 14.47 -7.58
C SER A 362 16.62 15.80 -7.16
N ASN A 363 15.44 16.12 -7.70
CA ASN A 363 14.73 17.35 -7.43
C ASN A 363 13.21 17.13 -7.30
N MET A 364 12.55 17.95 -6.48
CA MET A 364 11.12 17.88 -6.19
C MET A 364 10.24 18.18 -7.39
N ASN A 365 10.75 18.86 -8.43
CA ASN A 365 10.01 19.04 -9.69
C ASN A 365 9.72 17.70 -10.40
N GLN A 366 10.48 16.64 -10.12
CA GLN A 366 10.28 15.30 -10.67
C GLN A 366 9.23 14.50 -9.91
N LEU A 367 8.78 14.96 -8.74
CA LEU A 367 7.90 14.21 -7.85
C LEU A 367 6.55 13.86 -8.49
N SER A 368 6.00 14.78 -9.30
CA SER A 368 4.74 14.54 -10.01
C SER A 368 4.85 13.36 -10.98
N ILE A 369 5.85 13.37 -11.85
CA ILE A 369 6.05 12.30 -12.85
C ILE A 369 6.56 11.00 -12.22
N ALA A 370 7.38 11.05 -11.17
CA ALA A 370 7.79 9.87 -10.41
C ALA A 370 6.60 9.16 -9.76
N TRP A 371 5.60 9.93 -9.32
CA TRP A 371 4.38 9.35 -8.78
C TRP A 371 3.55 8.62 -9.83
N ALA A 372 3.53 9.09 -11.09
CA ALA A 372 2.90 8.33 -12.17
C ALA A 372 3.54 6.93 -12.30
N SER A 373 4.86 6.83 -12.15
CA SER A 373 5.56 5.55 -12.21
C SER A 373 5.16 4.64 -11.04
N VAL A 374 5.10 5.19 -9.83
CA VAL A 374 4.63 4.47 -8.64
C VAL A 374 3.19 3.98 -8.83
N LEU A 375 2.29 4.83 -9.35
CA LEU A 375 0.91 4.47 -9.67
C LEU A 375 0.85 3.32 -10.67
N TRP A 376 1.55 3.45 -11.79
CA TRP A 376 1.51 2.47 -12.87
C TRP A 376 2.07 1.11 -12.45
N PHE A 377 3.19 1.10 -11.73
CA PHE A 377 3.80 -0.13 -11.22
C PHE A 377 2.86 -0.85 -10.24
N ASN A 378 2.36 -0.13 -9.23
CA ASN A 378 1.57 -0.75 -8.17
C ASN A 378 0.15 -1.14 -8.61
N LEU A 379 -0.35 -0.56 -9.69
CA LEU A 379 -1.65 -0.90 -10.24
C LEU A 379 -1.60 -2.14 -11.15
N LEU A 380 -0.48 -2.37 -11.86
CA LEU A 380 -0.42 -3.32 -12.97
C LEU A 380 0.61 -4.44 -12.82
N SER A 381 1.63 -4.28 -11.96
CA SER A 381 2.73 -5.24 -11.89
C SER A 381 2.30 -6.52 -11.16
N PRO A 382 2.37 -7.70 -11.80
CA PRO A 382 2.19 -8.97 -11.11
C PRO A 382 3.43 -9.38 -10.29
N ASN A 383 4.60 -8.84 -10.65
CA ASN A 383 5.87 -9.14 -9.98
C ASN A 383 6.41 -7.88 -9.28
N LEU A 384 6.35 -7.89 -7.94
CA LEU A 384 6.76 -6.78 -7.09
C LEU A 384 8.28 -6.52 -7.08
N GLN A 385 9.09 -7.44 -7.62
CA GLN A 385 10.54 -7.32 -7.70
C GLN A 385 11.04 -6.93 -9.11
N ASN A 386 10.14 -6.62 -10.04
CA ASN A 386 10.51 -6.29 -11.42
C ASN A 386 11.05 -4.86 -11.55
N GLN A 387 12.35 -4.68 -11.31
CA GLN A 387 13.04 -3.39 -11.50
C GLN A 387 13.08 -2.92 -12.97
N GLN A 388 12.81 -3.81 -13.93
CA GLN A 388 12.82 -3.52 -15.37
C GLN A 388 11.41 -3.29 -15.94
N PHE A 389 10.41 -3.05 -15.09
CA PHE A 389 9.01 -2.90 -15.48
C PHE A 389 8.78 -1.88 -16.60
N PHE A 390 9.45 -0.72 -16.55
CA PHE A 390 9.30 0.33 -17.55
C PHE A 390 10.06 0.11 -18.85
N SER A 391 10.84 -0.98 -18.97
CA SER A 391 11.43 -1.38 -20.25
C SER A 391 10.35 -1.82 -21.25
N ASN A 392 9.25 -2.41 -20.75
CA ASN A 392 8.08 -2.75 -21.55
C ASN A 392 6.81 -2.63 -20.69
N PRO A 393 6.32 -1.40 -20.44
CA PRO A 393 5.24 -1.16 -19.50
C PRO A 393 3.90 -1.69 -20.06
N PRO A 394 3.13 -2.47 -19.28
CA PRO A 394 1.81 -2.94 -19.69
C PRO A 394 0.83 -1.77 -19.86
N LYS A 395 -0.22 -2.00 -20.64
CA LYS A 395 -1.33 -1.04 -20.78
C LYS A 395 -2.29 -1.18 -19.59
N ALA A 396 -2.79 -0.07 -19.07
CA ALA A 396 -3.72 -0.04 -17.94
C ALA A 396 -5.17 -0.15 -18.43
N PRO A 397 -5.98 -1.11 -17.94
CA PRO A 397 -7.40 -1.12 -18.20
C PRO A 397 -8.10 0.03 -17.43
N TRP A 398 -9.11 0.64 -18.04
CA TRP A 398 -9.88 1.73 -17.42
C TRP A 398 -10.58 1.31 -16.11
N SER A 399 -10.98 0.04 -16.01
CA SER A 399 -11.58 -0.53 -14.79
C SER A 399 -10.66 -0.45 -13.57
N LEU A 400 -9.34 -0.48 -13.76
CA LEU A 400 -8.35 -0.30 -12.70
C LEU A 400 -7.91 1.17 -12.58
N LEU A 401 -7.68 1.84 -13.73
CA LEU A 401 -7.16 3.20 -13.74
C LEU A 401 -8.19 4.23 -13.20
N GLY A 402 -9.46 4.14 -13.60
CA GLY A 402 -10.51 5.06 -13.18
C GLY A 402 -10.64 5.16 -11.64
N PRO A 403 -10.84 4.03 -10.92
CA PRO A 403 -10.83 4.02 -9.47
C PRO A 403 -9.52 4.56 -8.87
N ALA A 404 -8.36 4.20 -9.44
CA ALA A 404 -7.07 4.70 -8.96
C ALA A 404 -6.93 6.22 -9.08
N LEU A 405 -7.48 6.84 -10.13
CA LEU A 405 -7.56 8.30 -10.25
C LEU A 405 -8.48 8.89 -9.17
N SER A 406 -9.61 8.25 -8.88
CA SER A 406 -10.51 8.67 -7.80
C SER A 406 -9.86 8.60 -6.40
N TRP A 407 -9.02 7.59 -6.16
CA TRP A 407 -8.21 7.46 -4.94
C TRP A 407 -7.25 8.64 -4.74
N GLN A 408 -6.73 9.24 -5.81
CA GLN A 408 -5.83 10.40 -5.72
C GLN A 408 -6.54 11.61 -5.10
N PHE A 409 -7.81 11.83 -5.45
CA PHE A 409 -8.62 12.94 -4.96
C PHE A 409 -9.17 12.68 -3.56
N SER A 410 -9.73 11.49 -3.33
CA SER A 410 -10.35 11.13 -2.03
C SER A 410 -9.34 11.19 -0.88
N SER A 411 -8.15 10.61 -1.04
CA SER A 411 -7.13 10.63 0.02
C SER A 411 -6.52 12.00 0.29
N TYR A 412 -6.32 12.84 -0.75
CA TYR A 412 -5.55 14.08 -0.63
C TYR A 412 -6.43 15.29 -0.30
N VAL A 413 -7.65 15.33 -0.86
CA VAL A 413 -8.58 16.46 -0.72
C VAL A 413 -9.75 16.10 0.19
N GLY A 414 -10.22 14.85 0.16
CA GLY A 414 -11.32 14.31 0.96
C GLY A 414 -12.38 13.62 0.10
N ARG A 415 -12.88 14.31 -0.92
CA ARG A 415 -13.87 13.77 -1.87
C ARG A 415 -13.20 13.19 -3.14
N GLY A 416 -13.60 11.99 -3.55
CA GLY A 416 -13.15 11.36 -4.79
C GLY A 416 -13.83 11.90 -6.06
N LEU A 417 -13.65 11.17 -7.16
CA LEU A 417 -14.31 11.45 -8.44
C LEU A 417 -15.60 10.64 -8.58
N ASN A 418 -16.67 11.28 -9.08
CA ASN A 418 -17.93 10.62 -9.37
C ASN A 418 -17.97 10.02 -10.79
N SER A 419 -19.06 9.30 -11.13
CA SER A 419 -19.22 8.63 -12.43
C SER A 419 -19.13 9.59 -13.62
N ASP A 420 -19.71 10.78 -13.52
CA ASP A 420 -19.73 11.76 -14.60
C ASP A 420 -18.34 12.35 -14.86
N GLN A 421 -17.62 12.68 -13.78
CA GLN A 421 -16.23 13.16 -13.85
C GLN A 421 -15.30 12.08 -14.42
N LEU A 422 -15.45 10.83 -13.97
CA LEU A 422 -14.71 9.69 -14.50
C LEU A 422 -15.04 9.45 -15.99
N SER A 423 -16.30 9.54 -16.38
CA SER A 423 -16.72 9.43 -17.78
C SER A 423 -16.09 10.51 -18.67
N MET A 424 -16.01 11.75 -18.18
CA MET A 424 -15.32 12.82 -18.89
C MET A 424 -13.82 12.54 -19.07
N LEU A 425 -13.14 12.08 -18.02
CA LEU A 425 -11.73 11.71 -18.07
C LEU A 425 -11.49 10.51 -19.02
N ARG A 426 -12.39 9.51 -19.01
CA ARG A 426 -12.38 8.40 -19.97
C ARG A 426 -12.46 8.91 -21.39
N ASN A 427 -13.42 9.79 -21.69
CA ASN A 427 -13.60 10.37 -23.01
C ASN A 427 -12.39 11.24 -23.43
N LYS A 428 -11.74 11.92 -22.48
CA LYS A 428 -10.52 12.68 -22.75
C LYS A 428 -9.33 11.80 -23.16
N LEU A 429 -9.24 10.59 -22.59
CA LEU A 429 -8.15 9.65 -22.86
C LEU A 429 -8.40 8.79 -24.11
N PHE A 430 -9.64 8.33 -24.34
CA PHE A 430 -9.97 7.36 -25.38
C PHE A 430 -10.80 7.93 -26.54
N GLY A 431 -11.43 9.10 -26.36
CA GLY A 431 -12.40 9.67 -27.30
C GLY A 431 -13.84 9.19 -27.07
N GLN A 432 -14.81 9.93 -27.63
CA GLN A 432 -16.26 9.71 -27.41
C GLN A 432 -16.82 8.45 -28.11
N ASN A 433 -16.11 7.89 -29.08
CA ASN A 433 -16.61 6.78 -29.93
C ASN A 433 -16.19 5.38 -29.47
N CYS A 434 -15.58 5.26 -28.29
CA CYS A 434 -15.07 3.99 -27.77
C CYS A 434 -16.16 3.17 -27.06
N ARG A 435 -16.87 2.32 -27.83
CA ARG A 435 -17.90 1.39 -27.32
C ARG A 435 -17.35 0.09 -26.70
N THR A 436 -16.03 -0.09 -26.68
CA THR A 436 -15.41 -1.30 -26.13
C THR A 436 -15.39 -1.26 -24.59
N GLU A 437 -15.78 -2.36 -23.96
CA GLU A 437 -15.78 -2.51 -22.48
C GLU A 437 -14.35 -2.51 -21.92
N ASP A 438 -13.40 -3.10 -22.64
CA ASP A 438 -11.99 -3.19 -22.24
C ASP A 438 -11.11 -2.13 -22.94
N LEU A 439 -11.16 -0.90 -22.41
CA LEU A 439 -10.27 0.17 -22.87
C LEU A 439 -8.93 0.12 -22.13
N PHE A 440 -7.85 0.01 -22.90
CA PHE A 440 -6.47 -0.08 -22.39
C PHE A 440 -5.67 1.19 -22.75
N LEU A 441 -5.18 1.90 -21.74
CA LEU A 441 -4.33 3.09 -21.90
C LEU A 441 -2.85 2.72 -21.87
N SER A 442 -2.05 3.23 -22.81
CA SER A 442 -0.60 3.02 -22.79
C SER A 442 0.10 3.95 -21.77
N TRP A 443 1.24 3.52 -21.24
CA TRP A 443 2.09 4.37 -20.38
C TRP A 443 2.48 5.69 -21.06
N ALA A 444 2.78 5.64 -22.36
CA ALA A 444 3.16 6.81 -23.13
C ALA A 444 2.01 7.82 -23.24
N ASP A 445 0.77 7.35 -23.47
CA ASP A 445 -0.40 8.23 -23.53
C ASP A 445 -0.75 8.84 -22.17
N PHE A 446 -0.41 8.15 -21.07
CA PHE A 446 -0.64 8.63 -19.72
C PHE A 446 0.35 9.73 -19.29
N THR A 447 1.64 9.60 -19.65
CA THR A 447 2.72 10.45 -19.09
C THR A 447 3.56 11.25 -20.09
N LYS A 448 3.62 10.83 -21.35
CA LYS A 448 4.54 11.41 -22.35
C LYS A 448 3.82 12.18 -23.45
N ARG A 449 2.74 11.61 -24.00
CA ARG A 449 1.98 12.24 -25.09
C ARG A 449 1.14 13.38 -24.53
N GLU A 450 1.14 14.51 -25.23
CA GLU A 450 0.27 15.64 -24.91
C GLU A 450 -1.19 15.21 -25.00
N SER A 451 -2.02 15.67 -24.06
CA SER A 451 -3.45 15.37 -24.01
C SER A 451 -4.24 16.55 -24.60
N PRO A 452 -4.76 16.44 -25.83
CA PRO A 452 -5.61 17.49 -26.41
C PRO A 452 -6.81 17.79 -25.51
N PRO A 453 -7.26 19.05 -25.41
CA PRO A 453 -6.83 20.24 -26.15
C PRO A 453 -5.59 20.97 -25.57
N GLY A 454 -4.96 20.44 -24.51
CA GLY A 454 -3.80 21.05 -23.88
C GLY A 454 -2.45 20.56 -24.45
N LYS A 455 -1.37 21.21 -24.02
CA LYS A 455 0.02 20.83 -24.37
C LYS A 455 0.72 19.98 -23.30
N LEU A 456 0.02 19.67 -22.21
CA LEU A 456 0.55 18.86 -21.13
C LEU A 456 0.15 17.40 -21.29
N PRO A 457 1.00 16.45 -20.85
CA PRO A 457 0.59 15.07 -20.67
C PRO A 457 -0.57 14.95 -19.68
N PHE A 458 -1.40 13.92 -19.86
CA PHE A 458 -2.62 13.73 -19.07
C PHE A 458 -2.34 13.72 -17.56
N TRP A 459 -1.38 12.91 -17.11
CA TRP A 459 -1.06 12.82 -15.68
C TRP A 459 -0.60 14.16 -15.10
N THR A 460 0.33 14.85 -15.77
CA THR A 460 0.86 16.13 -15.30
C THR A 460 -0.26 17.18 -15.19
N TRP A 461 -1.17 17.21 -16.16
CA TRP A 461 -2.35 18.08 -16.11
C TRP A 461 -3.26 17.75 -14.91
N LEU A 462 -3.56 16.46 -14.70
CA LEU A 462 -4.42 16.03 -13.61
C LEU A 462 -3.79 16.27 -12.23
N ASP A 463 -2.48 16.04 -12.09
CA ASP A 463 -1.75 16.25 -10.84
C ASP A 463 -1.66 17.74 -10.49
N LYS A 464 -1.53 18.62 -11.50
CA LYS A 464 -1.61 20.08 -11.31
C LYS A 464 -2.99 20.55 -10.88
N ILE A 465 -4.06 19.92 -11.36
CA ILE A 465 -5.41 20.15 -10.85
C ILE A 465 -5.52 19.70 -9.40
N LEU A 466 -4.99 18.53 -9.07
CA LEU A 466 -5.02 18.00 -7.71
C LEU A 466 -4.28 18.92 -6.72
N GLU A 467 -3.13 19.46 -7.12
CA GLU A 467 -2.37 20.50 -6.38
C GLU A 467 -3.22 21.77 -6.19
N LEU A 468 -3.79 22.31 -7.28
CA LEU A 468 -4.66 23.50 -7.23
C LEU A 468 -5.85 23.29 -6.28
N VAL A 469 -6.47 22.12 -6.32
CA VAL A 469 -7.62 21.81 -5.48
C VAL A 469 -7.21 21.74 -4.02
N HIS A 470 -6.13 21.04 -3.70
CA HIS A 470 -5.65 20.91 -2.34
C HIS A 470 -5.28 22.28 -1.72
N ASP A 471 -4.55 23.11 -2.48
CA ASP A 471 -3.99 24.34 -1.94
C ASP A 471 -5.00 25.50 -1.86
N HIS A 472 -5.99 25.53 -2.77
CA HIS A 472 -6.86 26.71 -2.93
C HIS A 472 -8.36 26.41 -2.92
N LEU A 473 -8.80 25.18 -3.18
CA LEU A 473 -10.22 24.86 -3.44
C LEU A 473 -10.75 23.69 -2.62
N LYS A 474 -10.05 23.27 -1.56
CA LYS A 474 -10.32 22.04 -0.82
C LYS A 474 -11.75 21.99 -0.27
N ASP A 475 -12.18 23.04 0.43
CA ASP A 475 -13.50 23.09 1.04
C ASP A 475 -14.61 23.14 -0.01
N LEU A 476 -14.42 23.93 -1.08
CA LEU A 476 -15.34 24.00 -2.22
C LEU A 476 -15.49 22.66 -2.94
N TRP A 477 -14.39 21.90 -3.04
CA TRP A 477 -14.41 20.57 -3.63
C TRP A 477 -15.14 19.58 -2.73
N ASN A 478 -14.87 19.57 -1.43
CA ASN A 478 -15.48 18.63 -0.49
C ASN A 478 -17.00 18.84 -0.37
N ASP A 479 -17.45 20.10 -0.33
CA ASP A 479 -18.88 20.45 -0.26
C ASP A 479 -19.60 20.34 -1.62
N GLY A 480 -18.87 19.91 -2.65
CA GLY A 480 -19.41 19.65 -3.98
C GLY A 480 -19.90 20.85 -4.74
N ARG A 481 -19.32 22.02 -4.47
CA ARG A 481 -19.59 23.26 -5.21
C ARG A 481 -18.89 23.30 -6.57
N ILE A 482 -17.92 22.42 -6.78
CA ILE A 482 -17.14 22.30 -8.03
C ILE A 482 -17.58 21.06 -8.80
N MET A 483 -17.99 21.26 -10.05
CA MET A 483 -18.30 20.18 -10.99
C MET A 483 -17.01 19.56 -11.55
N GLY A 484 -15.98 20.38 -11.80
CA GLY A 484 -14.61 19.95 -12.05
C GLY A 484 -14.40 19.44 -13.48
N PHE A 485 -14.66 18.16 -13.73
CA PHE A 485 -14.36 17.50 -15.00
C PHE A 485 -15.59 17.41 -15.89
N VAL A 486 -15.73 18.35 -16.82
CA VAL A 486 -16.87 18.45 -17.74
C VAL A 486 -16.36 18.91 -19.11
N SER A 487 -16.74 18.21 -20.18
CA SER A 487 -16.39 18.62 -21.55
C SER A 487 -17.13 19.89 -21.94
N ARG A 488 -16.59 20.67 -22.88
CA ARG A 488 -17.26 21.86 -23.41
C ARG A 488 -18.64 21.54 -24.02
N SER A 489 -18.78 20.39 -24.69
CA SER A 489 -20.08 19.95 -25.24
C SER A 489 -21.09 19.65 -24.13
N GLN A 490 -20.66 18.99 -23.05
CA GLN A 490 -21.50 18.67 -21.92
C GLN A 490 -21.90 19.90 -21.12
N GLU A 491 -20.94 20.80 -20.86
CA GLU A 491 -21.19 22.11 -20.23
C GLU A 491 -22.30 22.86 -20.97
N ARG A 492 -22.20 22.96 -22.30
CA ARG A 492 -23.24 23.61 -23.10
C ARG A 492 -24.59 22.91 -22.99
N ARG A 493 -24.61 21.58 -23.05
CA ARG A 493 -25.84 20.80 -22.92
C ARG A 493 -26.54 21.04 -21.58
N LEU A 494 -25.77 21.12 -20.50
CA LEU A 494 -26.29 21.36 -19.15
C LEU A 494 -26.80 22.80 -18.99
N LEU A 495 -26.01 23.79 -19.41
CA LEU A 495 -26.34 25.20 -19.23
C LEU A 495 -27.47 25.69 -20.15
N LYS A 496 -27.60 25.13 -21.37
CA LYS A 496 -28.64 25.53 -22.34
C LYS A 496 -30.07 25.42 -21.83
N LYS A 497 -30.33 24.55 -20.85
CA LYS A 497 -31.68 24.29 -20.30
C LYS A 497 -31.93 25.00 -18.96
N THR A 498 -31.07 25.95 -18.58
CA THR A 498 -31.10 26.61 -17.27
C THR A 498 -31.43 28.09 -17.40
N ILE A 499 -31.72 28.77 -16.29
CA ILE A 499 -32.04 30.20 -16.28
C ILE A 499 -30.78 31.04 -16.50
N SER A 500 -30.92 32.23 -17.12
CA SER A 500 -29.82 33.18 -17.28
C SER A 500 -29.14 33.51 -15.96
N GLY A 501 -27.81 33.59 -15.99
CA GLY A 501 -26.96 33.75 -14.80
C GLY A 501 -26.69 32.46 -14.03
N THR A 502 -27.14 31.30 -14.53
CA THR A 502 -26.68 30.00 -14.02
C THR A 502 -25.25 29.74 -14.49
N PHE A 503 -24.37 29.36 -13.56
CA PHE A 503 -22.97 29.10 -13.83
C PHE A 503 -22.48 27.77 -13.24
N LEU A 504 -21.38 27.27 -13.79
CA LEU A 504 -20.67 26.11 -13.28
C LEU A 504 -19.17 26.36 -13.19
N LEU A 505 -18.53 25.60 -12.29
CA LEU A 505 -17.09 25.64 -12.07
C LEU A 505 -16.45 24.36 -12.61
N ARG A 506 -15.54 24.49 -13.56
CA ARG A 506 -14.80 23.37 -14.15
C ARG A 506 -13.31 23.66 -14.26
N PHE A 507 -12.51 22.60 -14.32
CA PHE A 507 -11.09 22.73 -14.59
C PHE A 507 -10.85 23.00 -16.08
N SER A 508 -9.83 23.80 -16.34
CA SER A 508 -9.38 24.09 -17.69
C SER A 508 -8.63 22.88 -18.25
N GLU A 509 -9.01 22.47 -19.46
CA GLU A 509 -8.34 21.39 -20.17
C GLU A 509 -7.09 21.85 -20.93
N SER A 510 -6.90 23.16 -21.09
CA SER A 510 -5.83 23.74 -21.92
C SER A 510 -4.73 24.44 -21.12
N SER A 511 -5.00 24.84 -19.87
CA SER A 511 -4.03 25.52 -19.00
C SER A 511 -3.49 24.59 -17.92
N GLU A 512 -2.31 24.92 -17.39
CA GLU A 512 -1.68 24.17 -16.31
C GLU A 512 -2.38 24.45 -14.97
N GLY A 513 -3.20 23.52 -14.47
CA GLY A 513 -3.83 23.63 -13.15
C GLY A 513 -4.64 24.92 -12.98
N GLY A 514 -5.66 25.12 -13.82
CA GLY A 514 -6.54 26.29 -13.76
C GLY A 514 -8.00 25.93 -13.57
N ILE A 515 -8.74 26.76 -12.84
CA ILE A 515 -10.21 26.69 -12.71
C ILE A 515 -10.87 27.82 -13.50
N THR A 516 -11.94 27.51 -14.22
CA THR A 516 -12.71 28.49 -14.98
C THR A 516 -14.18 28.45 -14.56
N CYS A 517 -14.84 29.59 -14.72
CA CYS A 517 -16.25 29.77 -14.49
C CYS A 517 -16.94 30.03 -15.82
N SER A 518 -18.01 29.29 -16.10
CA SER A 518 -18.83 29.50 -17.29
C SER A 518 -20.28 29.72 -16.91
N TRP A 519 -20.94 30.70 -17.53
CA TRP A 519 -22.34 31.03 -17.28
C TRP A 519 -23.13 31.19 -18.57
N VAL A 520 -24.46 31.08 -18.46
CA VAL A 520 -25.39 31.19 -19.59
C VAL A 520 -26.19 32.50 -19.54
N GLU A 521 -26.41 33.10 -20.71
CA GLU A 521 -27.33 34.21 -20.91
C GLU A 521 -28.23 33.92 -22.12
N HIS A 522 -29.53 34.09 -21.91
CA HIS A 522 -30.55 34.01 -22.96
C HIS A 522 -30.83 35.42 -23.44
N GLN A 523 -30.63 35.68 -24.72
CA GLN A 523 -30.98 36.93 -25.37
C GLN A 523 -32.38 36.84 -26.02
N ASP A 524 -32.96 37.98 -26.36
CA ASP A 524 -34.34 38.11 -26.87
C ASP A 524 -34.62 37.33 -28.18
N ASP A 525 -33.57 36.87 -28.87
CA ASP A 525 -33.60 36.14 -30.15
C ASP A 525 -33.66 34.59 -30.01
N ASP A 526 -34.05 34.04 -28.85
CA ASP A 526 -33.89 32.60 -28.50
C ASP A 526 -32.43 32.09 -28.58
N LYS A 527 -31.46 33.01 -28.68
CA LYS A 527 -30.03 32.70 -28.71
C LYS A 527 -29.52 32.50 -27.29
N VAL A 528 -28.96 31.32 -27.07
CA VAL A 528 -28.30 30.96 -25.81
C VAL A 528 -26.80 31.16 -25.95
N LEU A 529 -26.26 32.17 -25.27
CA LEU A 529 -24.83 32.43 -25.20
C LEU A 529 -24.24 31.84 -23.92
N ILE A 530 -23.05 31.24 -24.06
CA ILE A 530 -22.29 30.71 -22.94
C ILE A 530 -20.94 31.39 -22.94
N TYR A 531 -20.70 32.11 -21.85
CA TYR A 531 -19.46 32.82 -21.59
C TYR A 531 -18.58 31.98 -20.67
N SER A 532 -17.27 32.10 -20.84
CA SER A 532 -16.27 31.46 -19.98
C SER A 532 -15.15 32.46 -19.69
N VAL A 533 -14.77 32.58 -18.41
CA VAL A 533 -13.63 33.43 -18.04
C VAL A 533 -12.31 32.72 -18.35
N GLN A 534 -11.26 33.48 -18.64
CA GLN A 534 -9.91 32.94 -18.68
C GLN A 534 -9.59 32.16 -17.38
N PRO A 535 -9.00 30.95 -17.47
CA PRO A 535 -8.77 30.12 -16.29
C PRO A 535 -7.89 30.79 -15.23
N TYR A 536 -8.34 30.77 -13.98
CA TYR A 536 -7.57 31.22 -12.82
C TYR A 536 -6.60 30.13 -12.40
N THR A 537 -5.31 30.45 -12.46
CA THR A 537 -4.22 29.59 -12.00
C THR A 537 -3.91 29.87 -10.53
N LYS A 538 -2.99 29.08 -9.95
CA LYS A 538 -2.47 29.30 -8.59
C LYS A 538 -2.01 30.75 -8.34
N GLU A 539 -1.46 31.43 -9.34
CA GLU A 539 -0.92 32.78 -9.21
C GLU A 539 -2.03 33.78 -8.87
N VAL A 540 -3.18 33.64 -9.53
CA VAL A 540 -4.36 34.45 -9.24
C VAL A 540 -4.94 34.07 -7.88
N LEU A 541 -5.14 32.77 -7.64
CA LEU A 541 -5.81 32.27 -6.43
C LEU A 541 -5.02 32.49 -5.14
N GLN A 542 -3.69 32.64 -5.23
CA GLN A 542 -2.84 33.05 -4.10
C GLN A 542 -3.14 34.48 -3.64
N SER A 543 -3.46 35.38 -4.59
CA SER A 543 -3.75 36.78 -4.30
C SER A 543 -5.22 37.04 -3.97
N LEU A 544 -6.13 36.29 -4.61
CA LEU A 544 -7.57 36.48 -4.49
C LEU A 544 -8.29 35.13 -4.52
N PRO A 545 -8.91 34.70 -3.39
CA PRO A 545 -9.65 33.44 -3.34
C PRO A 545 -10.78 33.37 -4.36
N LEU A 546 -11.05 32.18 -4.90
CA LEU A 546 -12.10 31.99 -5.91
C LEU A 546 -13.48 32.45 -5.43
N THR A 547 -13.79 32.30 -4.14
CA THR A 547 -15.06 32.72 -3.55
C THR A 547 -15.25 34.23 -3.59
N GLU A 548 -14.19 35.01 -3.36
CA GLU A 548 -14.20 36.47 -3.47
C GLU A 548 -14.27 36.92 -4.93
N ILE A 549 -13.62 36.19 -5.86
CA ILE A 549 -13.78 36.40 -7.30
C ILE A 549 -15.27 36.23 -7.68
N ILE A 550 -15.88 35.10 -7.34
CA ILE A 550 -17.28 34.80 -7.67
C ILE A 550 -18.24 35.85 -7.06
N ARG A 551 -17.99 36.26 -5.81
CA ARG A 551 -18.82 37.24 -5.10
C ARG A 551 -18.79 38.63 -5.74
N HIS A 552 -17.58 39.09 -6.09
CA HIS A 552 -17.35 40.46 -6.53
C HIS A 552 -17.12 40.61 -8.03
N TYR A 553 -17.27 39.54 -8.82
CA TYR A 553 -17.13 39.58 -10.27
C TYR A 553 -18.06 40.65 -10.86
N GLN A 554 -17.49 41.55 -11.66
CA GLN A 554 -18.22 42.63 -12.32
C GLN A 554 -18.01 42.55 -13.82
N LEU A 555 -19.11 42.46 -14.56
CA LEU A 555 -19.12 42.55 -16.01
C LEU A 555 -19.61 43.94 -16.41
N LEU A 556 -18.81 44.65 -17.20
CA LEU A 556 -19.21 45.93 -17.78
C LEU A 556 -20.10 45.66 -18.99
N THR A 557 -21.39 45.96 -18.86
CA THR A 557 -22.39 45.86 -19.94
C THR A 557 -22.34 47.10 -20.85
N GLU A 558 -23.04 47.06 -21.99
CA GLU A 558 -23.06 48.16 -22.98
C GLU A 558 -23.53 49.50 -22.38
N GLU A 559 -24.24 49.47 -21.25
CA GLU A 559 -24.71 50.63 -20.50
C GLU A 559 -23.75 51.12 -19.39
N ASN A 560 -22.53 50.54 -19.29
CA ASN A 560 -21.53 50.81 -18.25
C ASN A 560 -22.01 50.58 -16.80
N ILE A 561 -23.06 49.77 -16.61
CA ILE A 561 -23.53 49.37 -15.28
C ILE A 561 -22.83 48.06 -14.90
N PRO A 562 -21.97 48.04 -13.86
CA PRO A 562 -21.30 46.82 -13.43
C PRO A 562 -22.29 45.89 -12.73
N GLU A 563 -22.66 44.80 -13.40
CA GLU A 563 -23.48 43.74 -12.82
C GLU A 563 -22.67 42.47 -12.63
N ASN A 564 -23.05 41.66 -11.62
CA ASN A 564 -22.49 40.33 -11.46
C ASN A 564 -23.36 39.33 -12.25
N PRO A 565 -22.85 38.75 -13.36
CA PRO A 565 -23.59 37.77 -14.15
C PRO A 565 -23.78 36.43 -13.43
N LEU A 566 -22.99 36.15 -12.38
CA LEU A 566 -23.01 34.89 -11.63
C LEU A 566 -24.10 34.94 -10.56
N ARG A 567 -25.29 34.42 -10.90
CA ARG A 567 -26.48 34.46 -10.01
C ARG A 567 -26.76 33.12 -9.33
N PHE A 568 -26.72 32.03 -10.07
CA PHE A 568 -27.06 30.69 -9.57
C PHE A 568 -25.95 29.69 -9.88
N LEU A 569 -25.47 28.97 -8.87
CA LEU A 569 -24.65 27.78 -9.09
C LEU A 569 -25.54 26.63 -9.60
N TYR A 570 -25.09 25.93 -10.64
CA TYR A 570 -25.79 24.76 -11.15
C TYR A 570 -26.05 23.72 -10.04
N PRO A 571 -27.26 23.13 -9.95
CA PRO A 571 -28.38 23.28 -10.88
C PRO A 571 -29.24 24.54 -10.69
N ARG A 572 -29.45 25.00 -9.45
CA ARG A 572 -30.27 26.18 -9.13
C ARG A 572 -30.07 26.66 -7.68
N ILE A 573 -28.82 26.75 -7.24
CA ILE A 573 -28.49 27.20 -5.88
C ILE A 573 -28.08 28.67 -5.97
N PRO A 574 -28.73 29.62 -5.25
CA PRO A 574 -28.29 31.00 -5.23
C PRO A 574 -26.80 31.12 -4.87
N ARG A 575 -26.06 31.98 -5.58
CA ARG A 575 -24.61 32.15 -5.39
C ARG A 575 -24.23 32.34 -3.91
N ASP A 576 -24.94 33.24 -3.23
CA ASP A 576 -24.62 33.59 -1.85
C ASP A 576 -25.00 32.47 -0.86
N GLU A 577 -25.94 31.59 -1.20
CA GLU A 577 -26.23 30.38 -0.41
C GLU A 577 -25.15 29.31 -0.63
N ALA A 578 -24.64 29.18 -1.86
CA ALA A 578 -23.62 28.19 -2.21
C ALA A 578 -22.23 28.52 -1.66
N PHE A 579 -21.87 29.81 -1.65
CA PHE A 579 -20.51 30.26 -1.30
C PHE A 579 -20.44 31.16 -0.05
N GLY A 580 -21.58 31.52 0.54
CA GLY A 580 -21.69 32.48 1.65
C GLY A 580 -20.86 32.11 2.88
N CYS A 581 -20.79 30.82 3.20
CA CYS A 581 -20.02 30.31 4.33
C CYS A 581 -18.50 30.53 4.21
N TYR A 582 -17.99 30.76 3.00
CA TYR A 582 -16.56 31.00 2.74
C TYR A 582 -16.22 32.47 2.54
N TYR A 583 -17.22 33.36 2.54
CA TYR A 583 -16.98 34.78 2.36
C TYR A 583 -16.27 35.37 3.57
N GLN A 584 -15.14 36.03 3.32
CA GLN A 584 -14.36 36.63 4.40
C GLN A 584 -15.04 37.92 4.84
N GLU A 585 -15.70 37.91 6.00
CA GLU A 585 -16.14 39.14 6.65
C GLU A 585 -14.92 39.92 7.15
N LYS A 586 -14.45 40.92 6.38
CA LYS A 586 -13.35 41.76 6.87
C LYS A 586 -13.78 42.73 7.98
N VAL A 587 -13.45 42.31 9.20
CA VAL A 587 -12.72 43.04 10.27
C VAL A 587 -13.47 44.12 11.08
N ASN A 588 -13.29 43.99 12.40
CA ASN A 588 -13.59 44.88 13.53
C ASN A 588 -13.60 46.38 13.17
N LEU A 589 -14.68 47.06 13.52
CA LEU A 589 -14.97 48.45 13.11
C LEU A 589 -13.96 49.48 13.64
N GLN A 590 -13.18 49.14 14.67
CA GLN A 590 -12.24 50.07 15.34
C GLN A 590 -10.93 50.30 14.57
N GLU A 591 -10.46 49.36 13.75
CA GLU A 591 -9.26 49.55 12.90
C GLU A 591 -9.55 50.30 11.59
N ARG A 592 -10.83 50.53 11.25
CA ARG A 592 -11.27 51.07 9.94
C ARG A 592 -10.90 52.53 9.66
N ARG A 593 -10.40 53.29 10.63
CA ARG A 593 -10.21 54.75 10.48
C ARG A 593 -8.80 55.21 10.08
N LYS A 594 -7.80 54.31 9.97
CA LYS A 594 -6.38 54.75 9.84
C LYS A 594 -5.78 54.72 8.42
N TYR A 595 -6.31 53.95 7.46
CA TYR A 595 -5.77 53.90 6.08
C TYR A 595 -6.86 53.62 5.03
N LEU A 596 -6.71 54.18 3.82
CA LEU A 596 -7.55 53.88 2.65
C LEU A 596 -7.41 52.40 2.27
N LYS A 597 -8.50 51.64 2.31
CA LYS A 597 -8.52 50.23 1.89
C LYS A 597 -8.69 50.14 0.37
N HIS A 598 -7.70 49.57 -0.31
CA HIS A 598 -7.89 49.03 -1.67
C HIS A 598 -8.38 47.58 -1.58
N ARG A 599 -9.35 47.22 -2.42
CA ARG A 599 -9.78 45.83 -2.64
C ARG A 599 -9.62 45.53 -4.12
N LEU A 600 -8.96 44.42 -4.45
CA LEU A 600 -8.89 43.92 -5.82
C LEU A 600 -10.24 43.30 -6.17
N ILE A 601 -10.79 43.72 -7.30
CA ILE A 601 -12.02 43.19 -7.89
C ILE A 601 -11.67 42.78 -9.31
N VAL A 602 -12.14 41.60 -9.72
CA VAL A 602 -11.99 41.16 -11.11
C VAL A 602 -13.11 41.78 -11.93
N VAL A 603 -12.73 42.60 -12.90
CA VAL A 603 -13.63 43.22 -13.86
C VAL A 603 -13.23 42.74 -15.25
N SER A 604 -14.20 42.23 -16.01
CA SER A 604 -13.99 41.78 -17.39
C SER A 604 -14.73 42.65 -18.37
N ASN A 605 -14.12 42.88 -19.54
CA ASN A 605 -14.75 43.59 -20.66
C ASN A 605 -15.25 42.59 -21.70
N ARG A 606 -16.52 42.73 -22.12
CA ARG A 606 -17.21 41.87 -23.11
C ARG A 606 -16.46 41.66 -24.44
N GLN A 607 -15.52 42.53 -24.79
CA GLN A 607 -14.79 42.52 -26.07
C GLN A 607 -13.38 41.91 -26.00
N VAL A 608 -12.77 41.75 -24.82
CA VAL A 608 -11.33 41.42 -24.69
C VAL A 608 -11.09 40.14 -23.89
N ASP A 609 -11.87 39.90 -22.83
CA ASP A 609 -11.57 38.83 -21.85
C ASP A 609 -12.53 37.64 -21.92
N GLU A 610 -13.63 37.77 -22.68
CA GLU A 610 -14.66 36.75 -22.79
C GLU A 610 -14.51 35.94 -24.08
N LEU A 611 -14.21 34.65 -23.93
CA LEU A 611 -14.21 33.73 -25.06
C LEU A 611 -15.65 33.30 -25.35
N GLN A 612 -16.31 33.98 -26.29
CA GLN A 612 -17.54 33.44 -26.88
C GLN A 612 -17.21 32.11 -27.55
N GLN A 613 -17.81 31.03 -27.04
CA GLN A 613 -17.52 29.72 -27.60
C GLN A 613 -18.27 29.56 -28.96
N PRO A 614 -17.61 29.12 -30.06
CA PRO A 614 -18.20 29.09 -31.41
C PRO A 614 -19.56 28.36 -31.46
N LEU A 615 -20.46 28.85 -32.31
CA LEU A 615 -21.71 28.19 -32.72
C LEU A 615 -21.38 27.03 -33.67
N GLU A 616 -22.04 25.88 -33.51
CA GLU A 616 -21.88 24.75 -34.43
C GLU A 616 -22.32 25.10 -35.86
N LEU A 617 -21.50 24.72 -36.84
CA LEU A 617 -21.96 24.35 -38.16
C LEU A 617 -22.84 23.09 -38.01
N LYS A 618 -24.01 23.09 -38.65
CA LYS A 618 -25.07 22.07 -38.54
C LYS A 618 -24.54 20.62 -38.51
N PRO A 619 -25.09 19.74 -37.65
CA PRO A 619 -24.91 18.30 -37.82
C PRO A 619 -25.65 17.83 -39.09
N GLU A 620 -24.99 17.00 -39.89
CA GLU A 620 -25.67 16.16 -40.89
C GLU A 620 -26.67 15.23 -40.19
N PRO A 621 -27.80 14.87 -40.83
CA PRO A 621 -28.88 14.17 -40.14
C PRO A 621 -28.46 12.75 -39.75
N GLU A 622 -28.60 12.44 -38.46
CA GLU A 622 -28.57 11.08 -37.94
C GLU A 622 -29.75 10.31 -38.53
N LEU A 623 -29.47 9.20 -39.21
CA LEU A 623 -30.49 8.23 -39.63
C LEU A 623 -31.07 7.55 -38.38
N GLU A 624 -32.31 7.92 -38.04
CA GLU A 624 -33.14 7.22 -37.06
C GLU A 624 -33.27 5.74 -37.43
N SER A 625 -32.99 4.89 -36.45
CA SER A 625 -33.17 3.44 -36.53
C SER A 625 -34.66 3.14 -36.38
N LEU A 626 -35.33 2.81 -37.49
CA LEU A 626 -36.68 2.27 -37.46
C LEU A 626 -36.64 0.75 -37.36
N GLU A 627 -37.10 0.22 -36.24
CA GLU A 627 -37.55 -1.17 -36.11
C GLU A 627 -38.81 -1.39 -36.96
N LEU A 628 -38.77 -2.35 -37.87
CA LEU A 628 -39.96 -2.95 -38.49
C LEU A 628 -39.71 -4.45 -38.68
N GLU A 629 -40.56 -5.26 -38.03
CA GLU A 629 -40.64 -6.71 -38.19
C GLU A 629 -41.27 -7.14 -39.53
N LEU A 630 -41.07 -8.42 -39.85
CA LEU A 630 -41.83 -9.31 -40.76
C LEU A 630 -41.38 -9.42 -42.24
N GLY A 631 -40.58 -10.47 -42.51
CA GLY A 631 -41.06 -11.69 -43.19
C GLY A 631 -41.38 -11.67 -44.70
N LEU A 632 -40.71 -12.62 -45.39
CA LEU A 632 -41.03 -13.31 -46.66
C LEU A 632 -40.40 -12.78 -47.97
N ALA A 633 -39.68 -13.70 -48.63
CA ALA A 633 -39.04 -13.60 -49.94
C ALA A 633 -40.07 -13.53 -51.10
N PRO A 634 -39.66 -13.21 -52.36
CA PRO A 634 -39.06 -14.23 -53.25
C PRO A 634 -37.95 -13.73 -54.23
N LYS A 635 -37.20 -14.69 -54.80
CA LYS A 635 -36.30 -14.56 -55.97
C LYS A 635 -37.06 -14.39 -57.29
N PRO A 636 -36.41 -13.88 -58.37
CA PRO A 636 -36.03 -14.73 -59.53
C PRO A 636 -34.60 -14.40 -60.08
N GLU A 637 -33.74 -15.37 -60.44
CA GLU A 637 -33.53 -16.03 -61.77
C GLU A 637 -33.17 -15.06 -62.92
N LEU A 638 -31.90 -14.91 -63.36
CA LEU A 638 -31.03 -15.72 -64.26
C LEU A 638 -31.27 -15.55 -65.79
N SER A 639 -30.27 -15.02 -66.52
CA SER A 639 -29.81 -15.43 -67.89
C SER A 639 -28.61 -14.56 -68.33
N LEU A 640 -27.38 -15.09 -68.45
CA LEU A 640 -26.73 -15.67 -69.65
C LEU A 640 -26.42 -14.65 -70.77
N ASP A 641 -25.12 -14.35 -71.01
CA ASP A 641 -24.41 -14.83 -72.20
C ASP A 641 -22.92 -14.38 -72.31
N LEU A 642 -22.12 -15.38 -72.73
CA LEU A 642 -20.88 -15.40 -73.53
C LEU A 642 -19.74 -14.38 -73.25
N GLU A 643 -18.58 -14.81 -72.73
CA GLU A 643 -17.54 -15.58 -73.43
C GLU A 643 -16.84 -14.77 -74.54
N ARG A 644 -15.69 -14.17 -74.19
CA ARG A 644 -14.53 -13.95 -75.07
C ARG A 644 -13.33 -13.47 -74.24
N LEU A 645 -12.20 -14.14 -74.43
CA LEU A 645 -10.83 -13.83 -73.98
C LEU A 645 -10.33 -14.53 -72.71
N LEU A 646 -10.22 -15.85 -72.80
CA LEU A 646 -8.98 -16.57 -72.43
C LEU A 646 -8.02 -16.53 -73.63
N GLU A 647 -6.73 -16.25 -73.39
CA GLU A 647 -5.51 -16.69 -74.11
C GLU A 647 -4.35 -15.83 -73.55
N ALA A 648 -3.22 -16.33 -73.04
CA ALA A 648 -2.54 -17.61 -73.11
C ALA A 648 -1.74 -17.79 -71.80
N GLY A 649 -1.65 -19.00 -71.22
CA GLY A 649 -0.54 -19.93 -71.47
C GLY A 649 0.28 -20.09 -70.18
N LEU A 650 -0.04 -21.11 -69.36
CA LEU A 650 0.64 -22.41 -69.28
C LEU A 650 2.01 -22.32 -68.57
N ASP A 651 2.16 -22.83 -67.34
CA ASP A 651 2.40 -24.26 -66.96
C ASP A 651 3.89 -24.36 -66.55
N LEU A 652 4.40 -25.06 -65.52
CA LEU A 652 4.15 -26.39 -64.96
C LEU A 652 4.78 -26.46 -63.56
N GLY A 653 4.20 -27.28 -62.67
CA GLY A 653 4.86 -27.83 -61.46
C GLY A 653 5.92 -28.91 -61.80
N PRO A 654 6.16 -29.96 -60.98
CA PRO A 654 5.34 -30.46 -59.87
C PRO A 654 6.08 -30.94 -58.60
N GLU A 655 5.22 -31.34 -57.66
CA GLU A 655 5.26 -32.19 -56.47
C GLU A 655 6.31 -33.32 -56.38
N LEU A 656 6.66 -33.73 -55.14
CA LEU A 656 6.37 -35.08 -54.63
C LEU A 656 6.72 -35.28 -53.14
N GLU A 657 5.93 -36.17 -52.54
CA GLU A 657 5.83 -36.63 -51.14
C GLU A 657 7.00 -37.51 -50.64
N SER A 658 6.85 -37.92 -49.36
CA SER A 658 7.30 -39.17 -48.70
C SER A 658 8.48 -39.02 -47.71
N VAL A 659 8.66 -39.75 -46.60
CA VAL A 659 7.94 -40.78 -45.83
C VAL A 659 8.81 -41.09 -44.57
N LEU A 660 8.18 -41.48 -43.44
CA LEU A 660 8.61 -42.35 -42.30
C LEU A 660 10.02 -42.25 -41.62
N GLU A 661 9.98 -41.97 -40.31
CA GLU A 661 10.26 -42.88 -39.15
C GLU A 661 11.61 -43.64 -38.96
N SER A 662 12.01 -43.71 -37.66
CA SER A 662 12.93 -44.67 -36.99
C SER A 662 14.46 -44.37 -37.13
N THR A 663 15.37 -44.57 -36.16
CA THR A 663 15.45 -45.44 -34.98
C THR A 663 16.72 -45.09 -34.14
N LEU A 664 16.77 -45.58 -32.88
CA LEU A 664 17.95 -46.02 -32.09
C LEU A 664 18.67 -45.05 -31.12
N GLU A 665 18.55 -45.36 -29.81
CA GLU A 665 19.62 -45.21 -28.81
C GLU A 665 20.82 -46.13 -29.16
N PRO A 666 22.03 -45.91 -28.59
CA PRO A 666 22.32 -46.50 -27.28
C PRO A 666 23.21 -45.65 -26.34
N VAL A 667 23.06 -46.01 -25.07
CA VAL A 667 23.92 -45.82 -23.89
C VAL A 667 25.40 -46.18 -24.16
N ILE A 668 26.35 -45.46 -23.52
CA ILE A 668 27.59 -45.95 -22.86
C ILE A 668 28.28 -44.77 -22.12
N GLU A 669 28.38 -44.90 -20.79
CA GLU A 669 29.24 -44.19 -19.81
C GLU A 669 30.70 -44.79 -19.83
N PRO A 670 31.63 -44.50 -18.91
CA PRO A 670 32.11 -43.25 -18.28
C PRO A 670 33.67 -43.21 -18.23
N THR A 671 34.31 -42.16 -17.68
CA THR A 671 35.53 -42.37 -16.87
C THR A 671 35.80 -41.27 -15.85
N LEU A 672 36.04 -41.70 -14.61
CA LEU A 672 36.41 -40.98 -13.39
C LEU A 672 37.93 -40.78 -13.27
N CYS A 673 38.34 -39.76 -12.50
CA CYS A 673 39.44 -39.78 -11.50
C CYS A 673 39.39 -38.44 -10.71
N MET A 674 38.92 -38.34 -9.46
CA MET A 674 39.47 -38.77 -8.14
C MET A 674 40.80 -38.07 -7.77
N VAL A 675 40.81 -37.15 -6.78
CA VAL A 675 41.22 -37.31 -5.34
C VAL A 675 42.50 -36.47 -5.09
N SER A 676 42.79 -35.73 -4.01
CA SER A 676 42.18 -35.41 -2.71
C SER A 676 42.93 -34.24 -2.02
N GLN A 677 42.25 -33.57 -1.06
CA GLN A 677 42.64 -33.10 0.30
C GLN A 677 44.14 -32.74 0.57
N THR A 678 44.52 -31.71 1.33
CA THR A 678 44.17 -31.41 2.74
C THR A 678 44.84 -30.09 3.22
N VAL A 679 44.28 -29.49 4.28
CA VAL A 679 44.58 -28.23 5.04
C VAL A 679 45.78 -28.43 6.01
N PRO A 680 46.57 -27.39 6.44
CA PRO A 680 46.32 -26.64 7.72
C PRO A 680 46.75 -25.14 7.81
N GLU A 681 46.09 -24.43 8.75
CA GLU A 681 46.29 -23.08 9.34
C GLU A 681 47.60 -22.94 10.22
N PRO A 682 47.79 -21.93 11.11
CA PRO A 682 47.80 -20.44 11.03
C PRO A 682 49.04 -19.83 11.78
N ASP A 683 49.25 -18.49 11.80
CA ASP A 683 49.86 -17.82 12.99
C ASP A 683 49.78 -16.26 13.04
N GLN A 684 49.42 -15.78 14.25
CA GLN A 684 49.85 -14.60 15.05
C GLN A 684 49.79 -13.12 14.58
N GLY A 685 49.24 -12.25 15.46
CA GLY A 685 49.19 -10.77 15.37
C GLY A 685 50.42 -10.02 15.93
N PRO A 686 50.42 -8.66 16.01
CA PRO A 686 50.11 -7.97 17.29
C PRO A 686 49.50 -6.52 17.25
N VAL A 687 48.82 -6.21 18.36
CA VAL A 687 48.54 -5.00 19.21
C VAL A 687 49.14 -3.57 18.95
N SER A 688 48.25 -2.55 19.02
CA SER A 688 48.28 -1.13 19.57
C SER A 688 48.97 0.14 18.97
N GLN A 689 48.11 1.16 18.68
CA GLN A 689 48.16 2.66 18.89
C GLN A 689 49.16 3.58 18.07
N PRO A 690 49.01 4.94 18.01
CA PRO A 690 47.94 5.77 17.38
C PRO A 690 48.45 7.01 16.53
N VAL A 691 47.54 7.69 15.77
CA VAL A 691 47.62 9.09 15.19
C VAL A 691 48.55 9.26 13.93
N PRO A 692 48.29 10.11 12.87
CA PRO A 692 47.57 11.40 12.81
C PRO A 692 46.52 11.61 11.69
N GLU A 693 45.69 12.65 11.90
CA GLU A 693 44.85 13.31 10.89
C GLU A 693 45.70 13.77 9.68
N PRO A 694 45.22 13.61 8.44
CA PRO A 694 45.85 14.24 7.29
C PRO A 694 45.26 15.63 7.00
N ASP A 695 46.19 16.52 6.65
CA ASP A 695 46.04 17.94 6.31
C ASP A 695 44.91 18.30 5.33
N LEU A 696 44.41 19.54 5.47
CA LEU A 696 43.53 20.21 4.52
C LEU A 696 44.11 20.20 3.08
N PRO A 697 43.30 19.93 2.04
CA PRO A 697 43.72 19.99 0.65
C PRO A 697 44.20 21.39 0.21
N CYS A 698 45.14 21.41 -0.74
CA CYS A 698 45.84 22.58 -1.29
C CYS A 698 44.98 23.68 -1.95
N ASP A 699 43.66 23.55 -1.96
CA ASP A 699 42.74 24.42 -2.70
C ASP A 699 42.30 25.68 -1.91
N LEU A 700 42.79 25.85 -0.68
CA LEU A 700 42.44 26.99 0.18
C LEU A 700 43.57 28.02 0.36
N ARG A 701 44.62 27.98 -0.47
CA ARG A 701 45.74 28.94 -0.39
C ARG A 701 45.50 30.28 -1.07
N HIS A 702 44.40 30.48 -1.81
CA HIS A 702 44.19 31.69 -2.64
C HIS A 702 42.79 32.32 -2.51
N LEU A 703 42.31 32.55 -1.28
CA LEU A 703 41.18 33.46 -1.05
C LEU A 703 41.70 34.76 -0.44
N ASN A 704 41.67 35.81 -1.26
CA ASN A 704 41.97 37.19 -0.91
C ASN A 704 40.84 37.76 -0.02
N THR A 705 41.17 38.19 1.20
CA THR A 705 40.21 38.69 2.22
C THR A 705 40.18 40.21 2.36
N GLU A 706 40.75 40.96 1.41
CA GLU A 706 40.88 42.42 1.53
C GLU A 706 39.60 43.30 1.49
N PRO A 707 38.35 42.82 1.27
CA PRO A 707 37.17 43.70 1.40
C PRO A 707 36.17 43.33 2.51
N MET A 708 36.59 42.75 3.64
CA MET A 708 35.70 42.50 4.80
C MET A 708 36.19 43.11 6.12
N GLU A 709 36.53 44.40 6.10
CA GLU A 709 36.76 45.23 7.31
C GLU A 709 35.57 46.17 7.59
N ILE A 710 34.44 45.71 8.14
CA ILE A 710 33.42 46.64 8.70
C ILE A 710 32.80 46.21 10.05
N PHE A 711 32.92 44.97 10.52
CA PHE A 711 32.28 44.57 11.81
C PHE A 711 33.21 43.89 12.79
N ARG A 712 34.35 44.53 13.08
CA ARG A 712 35.22 44.13 14.19
C ARG A 712 35.37 45.28 15.17
N ASN A 713 34.30 45.60 15.90
CA ASN A 713 34.30 46.16 17.25
C ASN A 713 32.84 46.32 17.73
N CYS A 714 32.63 46.03 19.03
CA CYS A 714 31.37 46.07 19.78
C CYS A 714 30.50 44.80 19.68
N VAL A 715 30.60 43.90 20.66
CA VAL A 715 29.61 43.66 21.74
C VAL A 715 30.13 42.48 22.59
N LYS A 716 30.22 42.69 23.91
CA LYS A 716 30.58 41.68 24.92
C LYS A 716 29.38 40.77 25.18
N ILE A 717 29.59 39.45 25.19
CA ILE A 717 28.55 38.42 25.37
C ILE A 717 28.16 38.18 26.85
N GLU A 718 28.61 39.02 27.78
CA GLU A 718 28.30 38.88 29.22
C GLU A 718 27.07 39.68 29.70
N GLU A 719 26.29 40.31 28.80
CA GLU A 719 25.15 41.17 29.19
C GLU A 719 23.75 40.72 28.73
N ILE A 720 23.57 39.51 28.18
CA ILE A 720 22.22 39.05 27.78
C ILE A 720 21.93 37.63 28.28
N MET A 721 21.93 37.45 29.61
CA MET A 721 21.22 36.35 30.28
C MET A 721 20.69 36.83 31.64
N PRO A 722 19.43 37.26 31.76
CA PRO A 722 18.78 37.34 33.06
C PRO A 722 18.01 36.03 33.32
N ASN A 723 18.29 35.45 34.48
CA ASN A 723 17.61 34.34 35.16
C ASN A 723 18.21 32.96 34.90
N GLY A 724 18.88 32.47 35.95
CA GLY A 724 19.68 31.25 35.95
C GLY A 724 18.96 29.99 36.41
N ASP A 725 19.66 28.89 36.21
CA ASP A 725 19.34 27.56 36.70
C ASP A 725 19.66 27.44 38.21
N PRO A 726 18.82 26.76 39.00
CA PRO A 726 19.21 26.31 40.32
C PRO A 726 19.77 24.88 40.30
N LEU A 727 20.81 24.72 41.10
CA LEU A 727 21.63 23.54 41.36
C LEU A 727 20.92 22.44 42.18
N LEU A 728 21.44 21.22 42.03
CA LEU A 728 21.11 20.00 42.78
C LEU A 728 21.59 20.03 44.25
N ALA A 729 20.72 19.56 45.16
CA ALA A 729 21.02 18.88 46.44
C ALA A 729 19.76 18.04 46.75
N GLY A 730 19.75 16.80 47.27
CA GLY A 730 20.66 16.11 48.18
C GLY A 730 19.85 15.62 49.39
N GLN A 731 19.28 14.41 49.30
CA GLN A 731 18.81 13.47 50.35
C GLN A 731 18.01 13.94 51.60
N ASN A 732 16.82 13.32 51.74
CA ASN A 732 16.32 12.51 52.89
C ASN A 732 14.95 12.86 53.52
N THR A 733 14.21 11.76 53.72
CA THR A 733 13.17 11.41 54.72
C THR A 733 11.69 11.81 54.54
N MET A 734 10.91 10.73 54.40
CA MET A 734 9.58 10.43 54.97
C MET A 734 8.29 10.82 54.22
N ASP A 735 7.52 9.75 53.92
CA ASP A 735 6.07 9.59 53.82
C ASP A 735 5.22 10.64 53.09
N GLU A 736 4.57 10.25 52.00
CA GLU A 736 3.09 10.10 51.96
C GLU A 736 2.55 9.62 50.60
N VAL A 737 1.89 8.46 50.67
CA VAL A 737 0.64 8.02 50.02
C VAL A 737 0.34 8.44 48.56
N TYR A 738 0.38 7.40 47.71
CA TYR A 738 -0.18 7.30 46.36
C TYR A 738 -1.72 7.49 46.34
N VAL A 739 -2.23 8.42 45.52
CA VAL A 739 -3.64 8.43 45.08
C VAL A 739 -3.71 8.61 43.58
N SER A 740 -4.15 7.54 42.91
CA SER A 740 -4.54 7.45 41.51
C SER A 740 -5.92 8.07 41.28
N ARG A 741 -6.11 8.81 40.18
CA ARG A 741 -7.43 9.22 39.66
C ARG A 741 -7.70 8.51 38.33
N PRO A 742 -8.86 7.83 38.15
CA PRO A 742 -9.20 7.13 36.91
C PRO A 742 -9.99 8.02 35.93
N SER A 743 -9.82 7.73 34.64
CA SER A 743 -10.51 8.35 33.51
C SER A 743 -11.94 7.82 33.34
N HIS A 744 -12.88 8.72 33.07
CA HIS A 744 -14.26 8.42 32.74
C HIS A 744 -14.41 8.04 31.26
N PHE A 745 -14.85 6.81 30.97
CA PHE A 745 -15.72 6.43 29.84
C PHE A 745 -16.00 4.92 29.98
N TYR A 746 -17.18 4.54 30.47
CA TYR A 746 -17.92 3.29 30.18
C TYR A 746 -19.21 3.32 31.00
N THR A 747 -20.35 3.39 30.34
CA THR A 747 -21.69 3.23 30.94
C THR A 747 -22.41 2.14 30.18
N ASP A 748 -22.37 0.92 30.71
CA ASP A 748 -23.36 -0.13 30.47
C ASP A 748 -23.95 -0.48 31.84
N GLY A 749 -25.22 -0.17 32.03
CA GLY A 749 -25.98 -0.49 33.25
C GLY A 749 -26.99 -1.60 32.97
N PRO A 750 -27.16 -2.60 33.85
CA PRO A 750 -28.19 -3.60 33.71
C PRO A 750 -29.54 -3.15 34.29
N LEU A 751 -30.60 -3.64 33.64
CA LEU A 751 -32.01 -3.54 33.98
C LEU A 751 -32.37 -4.12 35.36
N MET A 752 -33.45 -3.57 35.95
CA MET A 752 -34.60 -4.22 36.65
C MET A 752 -35.08 -3.35 37.86
N PRO A 753 -36.31 -3.53 38.39
CA PRO A 753 -37.63 -3.10 37.86
C PRO A 753 -38.42 -2.29 38.94
N SER A 754 -39.75 -2.11 38.79
CA SER A 754 -40.76 -1.51 39.71
C SER A 754 -41.00 0.01 39.51
N ASP A 755 -42.22 0.57 39.44
CA ASP A 755 -43.60 0.12 39.59
C ASP A 755 -44.55 1.10 38.86
N PHE A 756 -45.73 0.59 38.44
CA PHE A 756 -46.94 1.24 37.89
C PHE A 756 -46.99 1.67 36.42
#